data_AF-A0A8T4D6X5-F1
#
_entry.id   AF-A0A8T4D6X5-F1
#
_cell.length_a   1.000
_cell.length_b   1.000
_cell.length_c   1.000
_cell.angle_alpha   90.00
_cell.angle_beta   90.00
_cell.angle_gamma   90.00
#
_symmetry.space_group_name_H-M   'P 1'
#
loop_
_entity.id
_entity.type
_entity.pdbx_description
1 polymer ?
#
loop_
_entity_poly.entity_id
_entity_poly.type
_entity_poly.pdbx_seq_one_letter_code
_entity_poly.pdbx_strand_id
1 'polypeptide(L)'
;MTSKIALNKPRSFVLLNGDEAVARGAIEAGIKIASSYPGTPSTEILEAIAEVAKDFGIYAEWSVNEIVATEVAAGASMTGVRSIVSMKHVGLNVAADAAMTLAYTGVEGGMVIAVCDDPAMHSSQNEQDTRFFSVHSNLPLLDAGSPQEASDMTRDAFEISEKLQLPVIVRLTTRVAHGKARVRLSEIQKLARKAKFDKAGSRWVMVPSNAIRQHRTLQHKLAEAKKLVENSKFNVIEDNGKKVGIVGSGVGYYYARSILDTKKFSWLKLGFVYPFPTDLVKTFASKVKKIVVIEELRPYIEENMQRLHMEFLGKDQLGLEELGEFTPDKIRAAFSRLGLCPEAEEQEVLDLPPRPPGLCPGCPHRAFYYALNMVNQFVNCDPEKCVGCVICEYACSWEKEKVFNPVKSRIRAIRLDPLSNAAIACKICKDAPCVAACPEKALAQSTEIGVVTVDEDKCNGCGWCIEACEYGAITLHPTKQKVIVCDLCNGEPECVQFCPEGALSLSGKTTDKIVTGDIGCYTLGVLPPVNTVQTCLCMGAGISQAAGMFHAGVKDKVFAVIGDSTFFHAGMPGLLNIAYNKANVCVIILDNHVVAMTGHQPTPGSGKTALGTNAKIIGLRDVAKGLGIDKVEVVDPYDVKETTKVMREILDYQGPSVIISERPCPLKIEKGPVREVLEECNSCGVCVKVFGCPAISLTAARAEIDPNLCWGCGVCEQVCPFDAIRSTG
;
A
#
# COMPACT_ATOMS: atom_id res chain seq x y z
N MET A 1 -15.02 29.02 8.24
CA MET A 1 -15.55 29.58 6.97
C MET A 1 -15.77 28.43 6.01
N THR A 2 -16.65 28.53 5.00
CA THR A 2 -16.74 27.48 3.96
C THR A 2 -15.44 27.46 3.17
N SER A 3 -14.83 26.29 2.96
CA SER A 3 -13.59 26.20 2.19
C SER A 3 -13.78 26.72 0.76
N LYS A 4 -12.77 27.42 0.25
CA LYS A 4 -12.78 28.06 -1.07
C LYS A 4 -12.90 27.04 -2.22
N ILE A 5 -12.40 25.82 -2.03
CA ILE A 5 -12.52 24.71 -3.00
C ILE A 5 -13.91 24.04 -2.95
N ALA A 6 -14.63 24.09 -1.82
CA ALA A 6 -15.98 23.55 -1.68
C ALA A 6 -17.08 24.45 -2.30
N LEU A 7 -16.73 25.65 -2.77
CA LEU A 7 -17.69 26.63 -3.30
C LEU A 7 -18.44 26.08 -4.53
N ASN A 8 -19.67 25.62 -4.35
CA ASN A 8 -20.55 25.24 -5.46
C ASN A 8 -21.20 26.49 -6.11
N LYS A 9 -20.37 27.30 -6.78
CA LYS A 9 -20.78 28.47 -7.57
C LYS A 9 -20.17 28.39 -8.97
N PRO A 10 -20.74 27.58 -9.89
CA PRO A 10 -20.22 27.44 -11.25
C PRO A 10 -20.10 28.79 -11.96
N ARG A 11 -19.08 28.93 -12.82
CA ARG A 11 -18.70 30.16 -13.55
C ARG A 11 -18.18 31.33 -12.68
N SER A 12 -18.17 31.22 -11.35
CA SER A 12 -17.48 32.18 -10.48
C SER A 12 -15.95 31.94 -10.50
N PHE A 13 -15.18 32.90 -9.98
CA PHE A 13 -13.72 32.82 -9.90
C PHE A 13 -13.25 32.77 -8.44
N VAL A 14 -12.26 31.93 -8.16
CA VAL A 14 -11.61 31.78 -6.85
C VAL A 14 -10.10 31.86 -7.02
N LEU A 15 -9.37 32.38 -6.03
CA LEU A 15 -7.91 32.37 -6.02
C LEU A 15 -7.40 31.05 -5.42
N LEU A 16 -6.87 30.19 -6.29
CA LEU A 16 -6.30 28.88 -5.93
C LEU A 16 -4.82 28.83 -6.34
N ASN A 17 -4.00 28.02 -5.65
CA ASN A 17 -2.75 27.51 -6.23
C ASN A 17 -3.04 26.31 -7.16
N GLY A 18 -2.02 25.77 -7.83
CA GLY A 18 -2.15 24.57 -8.67
C GLY A 18 -2.63 23.34 -7.89
N ASP A 19 -2.15 23.12 -6.67
CA ASP A 19 -2.51 21.94 -5.87
C ASP A 19 -3.98 21.96 -5.43
N GLU A 20 -4.43 23.10 -4.90
CA GLU A 20 -5.84 23.38 -4.62
C GLU A 20 -6.71 23.30 -5.88
N ALA A 21 -6.13 23.58 -7.06
CA ALA A 21 -6.81 23.48 -8.35
C ALA A 21 -6.90 22.03 -8.85
N VAL A 22 -5.88 21.18 -8.66
CA VAL A 22 -5.96 19.72 -8.88
C VAL A 22 -7.03 19.13 -7.96
N ALA A 23 -6.98 19.45 -6.67
CA ALA A 23 -8.00 19.06 -5.70
C ALA A 23 -9.40 19.49 -6.13
N ARG A 24 -9.56 20.75 -6.58
CA ARG A 24 -10.82 21.28 -7.12
C ARG A 24 -11.28 20.54 -8.37
N GLY A 25 -10.39 20.24 -9.32
CA GLY A 25 -10.70 19.47 -10.53
C GLY A 25 -11.17 18.04 -10.21
N ALA A 26 -10.56 17.40 -9.22
CA ALA A 26 -10.96 16.08 -8.75
C ALA A 26 -12.34 16.10 -8.05
N ILE A 27 -12.60 17.12 -7.22
CA ILE A 27 -13.94 17.35 -6.62
C ILE A 27 -14.98 17.61 -7.73
N GLU A 28 -14.66 18.41 -8.73
CA GLU A 28 -15.55 18.66 -9.89
C GLU A 28 -15.87 17.40 -10.68
N ALA A 29 -14.92 16.46 -10.80
CA ALA A 29 -15.13 15.15 -11.41
C ALA A 29 -15.85 14.12 -10.50
N GLY A 30 -16.16 14.47 -9.25
CA GLY A 30 -16.91 13.59 -8.34
C GLY A 30 -16.13 12.35 -7.91
N ILE A 31 -14.84 12.50 -7.55
CA ILE A 31 -14.04 11.43 -6.93
C ILE A 31 -14.70 10.80 -5.71
N LYS A 32 -14.25 9.59 -5.35
CA LYS A 32 -14.57 8.94 -4.08
C LYS A 32 -13.38 8.56 -3.23
N ILE A 33 -12.21 8.35 -3.82
CA ILE A 33 -10.98 8.02 -3.09
C ILE A 33 -9.87 8.99 -3.48
N ALA A 34 -9.15 9.49 -2.47
CA ALA A 34 -7.89 10.19 -2.63
C ALA A 34 -6.83 9.55 -1.71
N SER A 35 -5.64 9.28 -2.24
CA SER A 35 -4.52 8.74 -1.48
C SER A 35 -3.22 9.48 -1.84
N SER A 36 -2.29 9.56 -0.90
CA SER A 36 -1.00 10.23 -1.10
C SER A 36 -0.01 9.77 -0.04
N TYR A 37 1.28 9.97 -0.29
CA TYR A 37 2.31 10.08 0.74
C TYR A 37 2.87 11.52 0.70
N PRO A 38 3.18 12.17 1.83
CA PRO A 38 3.49 13.61 1.84
C PRO A 38 4.82 13.92 1.15
N GLY A 39 4.76 14.83 0.18
CA GLY A 39 5.92 15.23 -0.62
C GLY A 39 5.68 16.53 -1.37
N THR A 40 6.19 17.64 -0.85
CA THR A 40 6.26 18.93 -1.56
C THR A 40 6.97 18.74 -2.90
N PRO A 41 6.46 19.27 -4.03
CA PRO A 41 5.34 20.21 -4.17
C PRO A 41 4.02 19.54 -4.61
N SER A 42 3.51 18.58 -3.83
CA SER A 42 2.24 17.88 -4.11
C SER A 42 1.37 17.57 -2.87
N THR A 43 1.88 17.83 -1.66
CA THR A 43 1.22 17.49 -0.38
C THR A 43 -0.16 18.15 -0.26
N GLU A 44 -0.21 19.42 -0.65
CA GLU A 44 -1.33 20.32 -0.58
C GLU A 44 -2.56 19.82 -1.36
N ILE A 45 -2.37 18.93 -2.35
CA ILE A 45 -3.47 18.31 -3.13
C ILE A 45 -4.36 17.47 -2.21
N LEU A 46 -3.76 16.59 -1.40
CA LEU A 46 -4.53 15.73 -0.50
C LEU A 46 -5.05 16.52 0.70
N GLU A 47 -4.28 17.46 1.26
CA GLU A 47 -4.75 18.31 2.36
C GLU A 47 -6.01 19.09 1.98
N ALA A 48 -6.02 19.66 0.77
CA ALA A 48 -7.18 20.34 0.21
C ALA A 48 -8.38 19.38 0.05
N ILE A 49 -8.19 18.18 -0.53
CA ILE A 49 -9.29 17.20 -0.63
C ILE A 49 -9.80 16.80 0.76
N ALA A 50 -8.90 16.58 1.73
CA ALA A 50 -9.22 16.14 3.08
C ALA A 50 -10.02 17.17 3.89
N GLU A 51 -9.74 18.48 3.72
CA GLU A 51 -10.50 19.58 4.36
C GLU A 51 -12.01 19.46 4.10
N VAL A 52 -12.38 19.06 2.87
CA VAL A 52 -13.77 19.04 2.38
C VAL A 52 -14.33 17.63 2.14
N ALA A 53 -13.55 16.58 2.42
CA ALA A 53 -13.89 15.21 2.06
C ALA A 53 -15.26 14.75 2.60
N LYS A 54 -15.61 15.20 3.82
CA LYS A 54 -16.90 14.91 4.46
C LYS A 54 -18.10 15.51 3.73
N ASP A 55 -17.96 16.71 3.16
CA ASP A 55 -19.05 17.44 2.49
C ASP A 55 -19.45 16.79 1.16
N PHE A 56 -18.51 16.08 0.51
CA PHE A 56 -18.70 15.41 -0.79
C PHE A 56 -18.80 13.88 -0.67
N GLY A 57 -18.63 13.32 0.53
CA GLY A 57 -18.58 11.88 0.77
C GLY A 57 -17.42 11.22 0.02
N ILE A 58 -16.23 11.79 0.18
CA ILE A 58 -14.93 11.28 -0.29
C ILE A 58 -14.24 10.65 0.92
N TYR A 59 -13.51 9.55 0.71
CA TYR A 59 -12.51 9.07 1.66
C TYR A 59 -11.11 9.49 1.18
N ALA A 60 -10.31 10.03 2.10
CA ALA A 60 -8.99 10.58 1.83
C ALA A 60 -7.99 10.04 2.87
N GLU A 61 -6.87 9.47 2.44
CA GLU A 61 -5.84 8.94 3.34
C GLU A 61 -4.42 9.38 3.00
N TRP A 62 -3.64 9.65 4.04
CA TRP A 62 -2.19 9.50 3.97
C TRP A 62 -1.89 8.00 4.05
N SER A 63 -1.35 7.45 2.96
CA SER A 63 -0.82 6.09 2.93
C SER A 63 0.63 6.07 3.40
N VAL A 64 1.16 4.91 3.76
CA VAL A 64 2.52 4.79 4.35
C VAL A 64 3.68 5.04 3.37
N ASN A 65 3.44 4.94 2.06
CA ASN A 65 4.34 5.32 0.96
C ASN A 65 3.55 5.47 -0.37
N GLU A 66 4.22 5.92 -1.43
CA GLU A 66 3.61 6.21 -2.73
C GLU A 66 3.11 4.98 -3.49
N ILE A 67 3.76 3.81 -3.34
CA ILE A 67 3.30 2.58 -4.00
C ILE A 67 1.99 2.09 -3.37
N VAL A 68 1.91 2.05 -2.04
CA VAL A 68 0.66 1.73 -1.34
C VAL A 68 -0.43 2.75 -1.66
N ALA A 69 -0.10 4.06 -1.73
CA ALA A 69 -1.06 5.08 -2.16
C ALA A 69 -1.63 4.81 -3.56
N THR A 70 -0.77 4.40 -4.51
CA THR A 70 -1.15 4.07 -5.89
C THR A 70 -2.01 2.82 -5.96
N GLU A 71 -1.67 1.79 -5.18
CA GLU A 71 -2.40 0.54 -5.12
C GLU A 71 -3.77 0.68 -4.43
N VAL A 72 -3.90 1.57 -3.43
CA VAL A 72 -5.18 1.97 -2.83
C VAL A 72 -6.08 2.67 -3.86
N ALA A 73 -5.53 3.63 -4.62
CA ALA A 73 -6.28 4.29 -5.69
C ALA A 73 -6.67 3.31 -6.81
N ALA A 74 -5.81 2.34 -7.15
CA ALA A 74 -6.10 1.29 -8.12
C ALA A 74 -7.18 0.31 -7.62
N GLY A 75 -7.06 -0.20 -6.39
CA GLY A 75 -8.05 -1.10 -5.79
C GLY A 75 -9.44 -0.47 -5.72
N ALA A 76 -9.50 0.84 -5.42
CA ALA A 76 -10.74 1.61 -5.52
C ALA A 76 -11.26 1.69 -6.97
N SER A 77 -10.40 2.06 -7.92
CA SER A 77 -10.75 2.17 -9.35
C SER A 77 -11.31 0.87 -9.94
N MET A 78 -10.78 -0.30 -9.53
CA MET A 78 -11.29 -1.63 -9.93
C MET A 78 -12.75 -1.88 -9.53
N THR A 79 -13.32 -1.08 -8.62
CA THR A 79 -14.75 -1.15 -8.22
C THR A 79 -15.67 -0.21 -9.04
N GLY A 80 -15.11 0.57 -9.98
CA GLY A 80 -15.85 1.52 -10.82
C GLY A 80 -15.95 2.96 -10.30
N VAL A 81 -15.44 3.24 -9.09
CA VAL A 81 -15.43 4.61 -8.52
C VAL A 81 -14.20 5.40 -8.99
N ARG A 82 -14.31 6.72 -9.09
CA ARG A 82 -13.18 7.60 -9.47
C ARG A 82 -12.21 7.78 -8.30
N SER A 83 -10.91 7.65 -8.57
CA SER A 83 -9.84 7.76 -7.58
C SER A 83 -8.68 8.65 -8.05
N ILE A 84 -8.04 9.35 -7.12
CA ILE A 84 -6.82 10.12 -7.38
C ILE A 84 -5.71 9.68 -6.44
N VAL A 85 -4.49 9.58 -6.97
CA VAL A 85 -3.27 9.53 -6.16
C VAL A 85 -2.42 10.75 -6.47
N SER A 86 -1.88 11.40 -5.44
CA SER A 86 -0.94 12.53 -5.57
C SER A 86 0.44 12.17 -5.06
N MET A 87 1.48 12.67 -5.73
CA MET A 87 2.88 12.54 -5.34
C MET A 87 3.76 13.51 -6.15
N LYS A 88 5.05 13.55 -5.81
CA LYS A 88 6.07 14.16 -6.67
C LYS A 88 6.82 13.13 -7.50
N HIS A 89 7.46 13.57 -8.57
CA HIS A 89 8.28 12.77 -9.49
C HIS A 89 9.19 11.72 -8.82
N VAL A 90 9.95 12.02 -7.74
CA VAL A 90 10.75 10.99 -7.04
C VAL A 90 9.87 9.87 -6.45
N GLY A 91 8.71 10.21 -5.91
CA GLY A 91 7.73 9.25 -5.39
C GLY A 91 7.08 8.38 -6.47
N LEU A 92 6.98 8.87 -7.71
CA LEU A 92 6.53 8.07 -8.85
C LEU A 92 7.50 6.91 -9.17
N ASN A 93 8.78 7.03 -8.80
CA ASN A 93 9.73 5.91 -8.89
C ASN A 93 9.47 4.85 -7.80
N VAL A 94 9.05 5.26 -6.61
CA VAL A 94 8.61 4.33 -5.55
C VAL A 94 7.36 3.59 -6.00
N ALA A 95 6.41 4.28 -6.63
CA ALA A 95 5.19 3.73 -7.20
C ALA A 95 5.35 3.03 -8.58
N ALA A 96 6.56 2.91 -9.12
CA ALA A 96 6.77 2.60 -10.53
C ALA A 96 6.23 1.23 -10.97
N ASP A 97 6.44 0.18 -10.16
CA ASP A 97 6.02 -1.19 -10.49
C ASP A 97 4.48 -1.29 -10.62
N ALA A 98 3.77 -0.69 -9.66
CA ALA A 98 2.32 -0.57 -9.71
C ALA A 98 1.87 0.27 -10.91
N ALA A 99 2.47 1.44 -11.15
CA ALA A 99 2.11 2.34 -12.26
C ALA A 99 2.31 1.70 -13.64
N MET A 100 3.44 1.01 -13.88
CA MET A 100 3.69 0.29 -15.12
C MET A 100 2.70 -0.86 -15.32
N THR A 101 2.41 -1.63 -14.27
CA THR A 101 1.48 -2.76 -14.35
C THR A 101 0.01 -2.31 -14.50
N LEU A 102 -0.34 -1.10 -14.06
CA LEU A 102 -1.65 -0.49 -14.29
C LEU A 102 -1.90 -0.09 -15.75
N ALA A 103 -0.86 0.09 -16.58
CA ALA A 103 -1.05 0.23 -18.02
C ALA A 103 -1.56 -1.07 -18.69
N TYR A 104 -1.30 -2.23 -18.08
CA TYR A 104 -1.70 -3.55 -18.59
C TYR A 104 -3.07 -3.97 -18.03
N THR A 105 -3.25 -3.94 -16.71
CA THR A 105 -4.54 -4.27 -16.07
C THR A 105 -5.64 -3.26 -16.45
N GLY A 106 -5.28 -1.98 -16.56
CA GLY A 106 -6.21 -0.88 -16.78
C GLY A 106 -7.07 -0.58 -15.55
N VAL A 107 -8.11 0.22 -15.79
CA VAL A 107 -8.99 0.78 -14.75
C VAL A 107 -10.45 0.71 -15.18
N GLU A 108 -11.39 0.75 -14.24
CA GLU A 108 -12.84 0.74 -14.51
C GLU A 108 -13.51 2.06 -14.12
N GLY A 109 -13.24 2.57 -12.92
CA GLY A 109 -13.47 3.96 -12.57
C GLY A 109 -12.24 4.80 -12.88
N GLY A 110 -12.42 6.05 -13.31
CA GLY A 110 -11.30 6.89 -13.74
C GLY A 110 -10.25 7.08 -12.64
N MET A 111 -8.99 6.90 -12.99
CA MET A 111 -7.86 7.02 -12.08
C MET A 111 -6.92 8.13 -12.58
N VAL A 112 -6.65 9.10 -11.72
CA VAL A 112 -5.68 10.17 -11.99
C VAL A 112 -4.46 9.99 -11.11
N ILE A 113 -3.28 10.10 -11.71
CA ILE A 113 -1.99 10.16 -11.01
C ILE A 113 -1.51 11.60 -11.13
N ALA A 114 -1.69 12.41 -10.09
CA ALA A 114 -1.21 13.78 -10.05
C ALA A 114 0.28 13.77 -9.64
N VAL A 115 1.15 14.26 -10.53
CA VAL A 115 2.61 14.20 -10.37
C VAL A 115 3.19 15.60 -10.48
N CYS A 116 3.89 16.03 -9.43
CA CYS A 116 4.59 17.31 -9.44
C CYS A 116 6.11 17.10 -9.65
N ASP A 117 6.62 17.58 -10.78
CA ASP A 117 8.06 17.68 -11.05
C ASP A 117 8.63 18.87 -10.26
N ASP A 118 9.89 18.77 -9.79
CA ASP A 118 10.55 19.83 -9.01
C ASP A 118 11.83 20.37 -9.71
N PRO A 119 11.68 21.17 -10.79
CA PRO A 119 12.81 21.86 -11.41
C PRO A 119 13.59 22.71 -10.40
N ALA A 120 14.91 22.73 -10.53
CA ALA A 120 15.86 23.27 -9.54
C ALA A 120 15.78 22.64 -8.12
N MET A 121 15.11 21.49 -7.97
CA MET A 121 15.13 20.61 -6.79
C MET A 121 14.85 21.31 -5.46
N HIS A 122 13.89 22.24 -5.41
CA HIS A 122 13.59 23.03 -4.21
C HIS A 122 13.32 22.20 -2.94
N SER A 123 12.94 20.93 -3.11
CA SER A 123 12.60 19.98 -2.04
C SER A 123 13.07 18.54 -2.31
N SER A 124 13.89 18.31 -3.34
CA SER A 124 14.09 16.99 -3.96
C SER A 124 15.57 16.62 -4.14
N GLN A 125 15.87 15.33 -4.31
CA GLN A 125 17.23 14.81 -4.39
C GLN A 125 17.83 14.88 -5.81
N ASN A 126 16.99 15.00 -6.84
CA ASN A 126 17.35 15.15 -8.24
C ASN A 126 16.20 15.81 -9.02
N GLU A 127 16.47 16.22 -10.26
CA GLU A 127 15.43 16.61 -11.22
C GLU A 127 15.00 15.39 -12.04
N GLN A 128 13.71 15.30 -12.34
CA GLN A 128 13.16 14.29 -13.25
C GLN A 128 12.00 14.86 -14.05
N ASP A 129 11.82 14.34 -15.25
CA ASP A 129 10.80 14.77 -16.21
C ASP A 129 9.79 13.65 -16.44
N THR A 130 8.59 13.80 -15.86
CA THR A 130 7.54 12.77 -15.89
C THR A 130 7.03 12.48 -17.32
N ARG A 131 7.34 13.32 -18.31
CA ARG A 131 7.02 13.06 -19.73
C ARG A 131 7.81 11.85 -20.25
N PHE A 132 9.05 11.63 -19.79
CA PHE A 132 9.83 10.43 -20.10
C PHE A 132 9.33 9.19 -19.35
N PHE A 133 8.88 9.33 -18.10
CA PHE A 133 8.22 8.24 -17.38
C PHE A 133 6.96 7.76 -18.11
N SER A 134 6.21 8.68 -18.73
CA SER A 134 5.00 8.36 -19.52
C SER A 134 5.31 7.56 -20.78
N VAL A 135 6.42 7.86 -21.46
CA VAL A 135 6.93 7.03 -22.57
C VAL A 135 7.28 5.62 -22.11
N HIS A 136 7.90 5.49 -20.93
CA HIS A 136 8.34 4.20 -20.39
C HIS A 136 7.15 3.34 -19.91
N SER A 137 6.22 3.93 -19.17
CA SER A 137 5.05 3.28 -18.58
C SER A 137 3.89 3.09 -19.57
N ASN A 138 3.88 3.81 -20.69
CA ASN A 138 2.78 3.88 -21.67
C ASN A 138 1.48 4.50 -21.11
N LEU A 139 1.56 5.28 -20.03
CA LEU A 139 0.42 5.99 -19.44
C LEU A 139 0.20 7.36 -20.12
N PRO A 140 -1.03 7.71 -20.56
CA PRO A 140 -1.38 9.03 -21.09
C PRO A 140 -1.04 10.17 -20.10
N LEU A 141 -0.47 11.28 -20.60
CA LEU A 141 -0.09 12.44 -19.75
C LEU A 141 -0.65 13.78 -20.26
N LEU A 142 -1.30 14.49 -19.34
CA LEU A 142 -1.66 15.90 -19.47
C LEU A 142 -0.63 16.78 -18.74
N ASP A 143 -0.23 17.90 -19.35
CA ASP A 143 0.83 18.79 -18.83
C ASP A 143 0.28 20.20 -18.60
N ALA A 144 0.06 20.53 -17.32
CA ALA A 144 -0.60 21.77 -16.91
C ALA A 144 0.40 22.92 -16.78
N GLY A 145 0.16 24.02 -17.49
CA GLY A 145 0.98 25.23 -17.43
C GLY A 145 0.44 26.34 -16.52
N SER A 146 -0.75 26.17 -15.93
CA SER A 146 -1.33 27.11 -14.97
C SER A 146 -2.35 26.42 -14.04
N PRO A 147 -2.72 27.02 -12.89
CA PRO A 147 -3.76 26.46 -12.02
C PRO A 147 -5.13 26.29 -12.68
N GLN A 148 -5.49 27.13 -13.66
CA GLN A 148 -6.72 26.92 -14.44
C GLN A 148 -6.65 25.61 -15.23
N GLU A 149 -5.52 25.39 -15.92
CA GLU A 149 -5.30 24.14 -16.64
C GLU A 149 -5.22 22.94 -15.71
N ALA A 150 -4.61 23.06 -14.52
CA ALA A 150 -4.58 21.98 -13.54
C ALA A 150 -6.01 21.54 -13.16
N SER A 151 -6.90 22.48 -12.81
CA SER A 151 -8.31 22.15 -12.51
C SER A 151 -9.06 21.55 -13.69
N ASP A 152 -8.86 22.09 -14.90
CA ASP A 152 -9.55 21.59 -16.09
C ASP A 152 -9.03 20.22 -16.56
N MET A 153 -7.71 20.02 -16.53
CA MET A 153 -7.04 18.77 -16.90
C MET A 153 -7.33 17.66 -15.89
N THR A 154 -7.24 17.92 -14.58
CA THR A 154 -7.57 16.90 -13.58
C THR A 154 -9.01 16.44 -13.71
N ARG A 155 -9.97 17.35 -13.95
CA ARG A 155 -11.38 16.97 -14.15
C ARG A 155 -11.57 16.13 -15.42
N ASP A 156 -11.06 16.58 -16.55
CA ASP A 156 -11.16 15.89 -17.85
C ASP A 156 -10.37 14.57 -17.88
N ALA A 157 -9.27 14.45 -17.11
CA ALA A 157 -8.45 13.25 -17.03
C ALA A 157 -9.24 12.03 -16.56
N PHE A 158 -10.25 12.19 -15.70
CA PHE A 158 -11.14 11.08 -15.31
C PHE A 158 -11.97 10.56 -16.49
N GLU A 159 -12.43 11.44 -17.37
CA GLU A 159 -13.25 11.07 -18.53
C GLU A 159 -12.38 10.44 -19.64
N ILE A 160 -11.14 10.92 -19.80
CA ILE A 160 -10.12 10.29 -20.65
C ILE A 160 -9.73 8.90 -20.10
N SER A 161 -9.52 8.80 -18.78
CA SER A 161 -9.15 7.57 -18.08
C SER A 161 -10.20 6.47 -18.25
N GLU A 162 -11.47 6.82 -18.07
CA GLU A 162 -12.61 5.91 -18.23
C GLU A 162 -12.78 5.47 -19.68
N LYS A 163 -12.63 6.40 -20.63
CA LYS A 163 -12.73 6.09 -22.06
C LYS A 163 -11.62 5.13 -22.52
N LEU A 164 -10.39 5.30 -22.03
CA LEU A 164 -9.25 4.46 -22.40
C LEU A 164 -9.12 3.19 -21.53
N GLN A 165 -9.83 3.12 -20.39
CA GLN A 165 -9.56 2.19 -19.30
C GLN A 165 -8.05 2.16 -18.93
N LEU A 166 -7.43 3.34 -18.81
CA LEU A 166 -6.03 3.54 -18.37
C LEU A 166 -5.96 4.64 -17.29
N PRO A 167 -5.06 4.57 -16.30
CA PRO A 167 -4.72 5.74 -15.49
C PRO A 167 -4.21 6.87 -16.39
N VAL A 168 -4.50 8.12 -16.01
CA VAL A 168 -3.99 9.32 -16.70
C VAL A 168 -3.11 10.10 -15.74
N ILE A 169 -1.89 10.43 -16.17
CA ILE A 169 -1.00 11.30 -15.41
C ILE A 169 -1.39 12.76 -15.66
N VAL A 170 -1.48 13.56 -14.59
CA VAL A 170 -1.59 15.02 -14.68
C VAL A 170 -0.33 15.61 -14.06
N ARG A 171 0.49 16.22 -14.91
CA ARG A 171 1.79 16.80 -14.55
C ARG A 171 1.66 18.27 -14.19
N LEU A 172 2.37 18.66 -13.14
CA LEU A 172 2.64 20.04 -12.74
C LEU A 172 4.16 20.22 -12.54
N THR A 173 4.64 21.46 -12.57
CA THR A 173 5.97 21.82 -12.04
C THR A 173 5.81 22.77 -10.85
N THR A 174 6.84 22.94 -10.01
CA THR A 174 6.77 23.68 -8.73
C THR A 174 6.10 25.06 -8.81
N ARG A 175 6.27 25.80 -9.92
CA ARG A 175 5.61 27.11 -10.14
C ARG A 175 4.15 27.01 -10.53
N VAL A 176 3.71 25.90 -11.11
CA VAL A 176 2.29 25.63 -11.38
C VAL A 176 1.60 25.18 -10.09
N ALA A 177 2.20 24.23 -9.36
CA ALA A 177 1.71 23.72 -8.08
C ALA A 177 1.52 24.83 -7.04
N HIS A 178 2.60 25.54 -6.67
CA HIS A 178 2.53 26.57 -5.63
C HIS A 178 2.03 27.95 -6.14
N GLY A 179 2.09 28.21 -7.46
CA GLY A 179 1.70 29.49 -8.05
C GLY A 179 0.19 29.72 -8.02
N LYS A 180 -0.25 30.94 -7.66
CA LYS A 180 -1.67 31.28 -7.44
C LYS A 180 -2.28 32.03 -8.62
N ALA A 181 -3.46 31.58 -9.07
CA ALA A 181 -4.21 32.19 -10.16
C ALA A 181 -5.73 32.23 -9.88
N ARG A 182 -6.45 33.06 -10.63
CA ARG A 182 -7.91 33.10 -10.61
C ARG A 182 -8.48 31.93 -11.42
N VAL A 183 -8.80 30.84 -10.73
CA VAL A 183 -9.44 29.66 -11.33
C VAL A 183 -10.95 29.90 -11.43
N ARG A 184 -11.51 29.67 -12.61
CA ARG A 184 -12.94 29.64 -12.90
C ARG A 184 -13.51 28.28 -12.53
N LEU A 185 -14.51 28.29 -11.66
CA LEU A 185 -15.18 27.08 -11.20
C LEU A 185 -16.14 26.51 -12.25
N SER A 186 -16.21 25.18 -12.35
CA SER A 186 -17.26 24.46 -13.09
C SER A 186 -18.30 23.87 -12.12
N GLU A 187 -19.21 23.05 -12.66
CA GLU A 187 -20.22 22.32 -11.90
C GLU A 187 -19.64 21.02 -11.30
N ILE A 188 -20.06 20.69 -10.08
CA ILE A 188 -19.56 19.53 -9.34
C ILE A 188 -20.39 18.30 -9.70
N GLN A 189 -19.80 17.34 -10.42
CA GLN A 189 -20.47 16.12 -10.88
C GLN A 189 -20.86 15.21 -9.69
N LYS A 190 -22.17 15.10 -9.41
CA LYS A 190 -22.69 14.16 -8.39
C LYS A 190 -22.87 12.74 -8.97
N LEU A 191 -21.76 12.00 -9.09
CA LEU A 191 -21.77 10.64 -9.60
C LEU A 191 -22.28 9.62 -8.56
N ALA A 192 -23.49 9.10 -8.81
CA ALA A 192 -24.12 8.05 -8.00
C ALA A 192 -23.62 6.63 -8.35
N ARG A 193 -22.30 6.43 -8.46
CA ARG A 193 -21.71 5.10 -8.69
C ARG A 193 -21.70 4.28 -7.41
N LYS A 194 -22.08 3.01 -7.51
CA LYS A 194 -21.93 2.01 -6.44
C LYS A 194 -20.67 1.19 -6.72
N ALA A 195 -19.78 1.07 -5.75
CA ALA A 195 -18.62 0.19 -5.85
C ALA A 195 -19.09 -1.25 -6.09
N LYS A 196 -18.64 -1.85 -7.21
CA LYS A 196 -18.85 -3.25 -7.54
C LYS A 196 -17.61 -3.78 -8.25
N PHE A 197 -16.85 -4.62 -7.59
CA PHE A 197 -15.75 -5.35 -8.21
C PHE A 197 -16.31 -6.51 -9.06
N ASP A 198 -15.85 -6.63 -10.32
CA ASP A 198 -16.18 -7.78 -11.15
C ASP A 198 -15.15 -8.91 -10.95
N LYS A 199 -15.62 -10.00 -10.34
CA LYS A 199 -14.84 -11.21 -10.06
C LYS A 199 -14.55 -12.02 -11.34
N ALA A 200 -15.26 -11.78 -12.45
CA ALA A 200 -15.19 -12.57 -13.67
C ALA A 200 -14.18 -12.01 -14.71
N GLY A 201 -12.97 -11.61 -14.28
CA GLY A 201 -12.02 -10.91 -15.15
C GLY A 201 -10.56 -11.36 -15.03
N SER A 202 -10.07 -12.18 -15.97
CA SER A 202 -8.63 -12.54 -16.03
C SER A 202 -7.71 -11.34 -16.36
N ARG A 203 -8.27 -10.17 -16.69
CA ARG A 203 -7.50 -8.93 -16.89
C ARG A 203 -6.91 -8.34 -15.61
N TRP A 204 -7.36 -8.79 -14.43
CA TRP A 204 -6.88 -8.30 -13.14
C TRP A 204 -5.68 -9.09 -12.59
N VAL A 205 -5.25 -10.17 -13.26
CA VAL A 205 -4.21 -11.10 -12.78
C VAL A 205 -3.07 -11.19 -13.78
N MET A 206 -1.97 -10.47 -13.53
CA MET A 206 -0.85 -10.27 -14.48
C MET A 206 0.18 -11.41 -14.53
N VAL A 207 -0.29 -12.65 -14.58
CA VAL A 207 0.55 -13.77 -15.03
C VAL A 207 0.97 -13.60 -16.50
N PRO A 208 2.14 -14.09 -16.95
CA PRO A 208 2.70 -13.78 -18.27
C PRO A 208 1.76 -14.05 -19.47
N SER A 209 0.95 -15.11 -19.40
CA SER A 209 -0.04 -15.45 -20.43
C SER A 209 -1.17 -14.41 -20.57
N ASN A 210 -1.56 -13.77 -19.47
CA ASN A 210 -2.48 -12.64 -19.47
C ASN A 210 -1.77 -11.35 -19.87
N ALA A 211 -0.55 -11.10 -19.38
CA ALA A 211 0.22 -9.90 -19.69
C ALA A 211 0.46 -9.71 -21.20
N ILE A 212 0.77 -10.78 -21.94
CA ILE A 212 0.91 -10.74 -23.42
C ILE A 212 -0.42 -10.33 -24.09
N ARG A 213 -1.57 -10.77 -23.57
CA ARG A 213 -2.90 -10.41 -24.09
C ARG A 213 -3.25 -8.95 -23.73
N GLN A 214 -2.93 -8.51 -22.52
CA GLN A 214 -3.13 -7.13 -22.11
C GLN A 214 -2.22 -6.16 -22.86
N HIS A 215 -0.98 -6.52 -23.17
CA HIS A 215 -0.10 -5.65 -23.95
C HIS A 215 -0.69 -5.34 -25.34
N ARG A 216 -1.29 -6.33 -26.02
CA ARG A 216 -2.02 -6.09 -27.29
C ARG A 216 -3.20 -5.14 -27.09
N THR A 217 -3.93 -5.30 -25.99
CA THR A 217 -5.04 -4.42 -25.61
C THR A 217 -4.57 -2.99 -25.32
N LEU A 218 -3.44 -2.82 -24.63
CA LEU A 218 -2.76 -1.55 -24.40
C LEU A 218 -2.35 -0.89 -25.73
N GLN A 219 -1.80 -1.63 -26.70
CA GLN A 219 -1.50 -1.05 -28.03
C GLN A 219 -2.75 -0.53 -28.76
N HIS A 220 -3.91 -1.19 -28.61
CA HIS A 220 -5.19 -0.66 -29.12
C HIS A 220 -5.64 0.60 -28.35
N LYS A 221 -5.51 0.61 -27.02
CA LYS A 221 -5.81 1.78 -26.17
C LYS A 221 -4.91 2.97 -26.50
N LEU A 222 -3.60 2.76 -26.73
CA LEU A 222 -2.65 3.78 -27.17
C LEU A 222 -3.01 4.36 -28.55
N ALA A 223 -3.49 3.52 -29.47
CA ALA A 223 -3.98 3.96 -30.78
C ALA A 223 -5.28 4.78 -30.69
N GLU A 224 -6.10 4.59 -29.65
CA GLU A 224 -7.22 5.49 -29.35
C GLU A 224 -6.77 6.76 -28.60
N ALA A 225 -5.86 6.64 -27.63
CA ALA A 225 -5.27 7.77 -26.93
C ALA A 225 -4.62 8.76 -27.90
N LYS A 226 -3.95 8.27 -28.95
CA LYS A 226 -3.45 9.13 -30.04
C LYS A 226 -4.59 9.90 -30.73
N LYS A 227 -5.72 9.27 -31.04
CA LYS A 227 -6.88 9.97 -31.66
C LYS A 227 -7.45 11.05 -30.74
N LEU A 228 -7.45 10.83 -29.42
CA LEU A 228 -7.84 11.83 -28.42
C LEU A 228 -6.85 13.00 -28.37
N VAL A 229 -5.54 12.71 -28.38
CA VAL A 229 -4.45 13.69 -28.39
C VAL A 229 -4.55 14.65 -29.58
N GLU A 230 -4.72 14.14 -30.81
CA GLU A 230 -4.77 14.97 -32.03
C GLU A 230 -6.03 15.88 -32.08
N ASN A 231 -7.03 15.62 -31.23
CA ASN A 231 -8.29 16.38 -31.14
C ASN A 231 -8.51 17.02 -29.75
N SER A 232 -7.47 17.05 -28.91
CA SER A 232 -7.59 17.50 -27.51
C SER A 232 -7.80 19.01 -27.42
N LYS A 233 -8.81 19.46 -26.66
CA LYS A 233 -9.02 20.89 -26.36
C LYS A 233 -7.84 21.54 -25.62
N PHE A 234 -6.94 20.74 -25.05
CA PHE A 234 -5.71 21.19 -24.39
C PHE A 234 -4.51 21.33 -25.34
N ASN A 235 -4.64 20.89 -26.59
CA ASN A 235 -3.66 21.07 -27.66
C ASN A 235 -4.16 22.19 -28.59
N VAL A 236 -3.61 23.41 -28.43
CA VAL A 236 -4.19 24.63 -28.99
C VAL A 236 -3.27 25.26 -30.03
N ILE A 237 -3.77 25.45 -31.24
CA ILE A 237 -3.13 26.23 -32.30
C ILE A 237 -3.73 27.65 -32.31
N GLU A 238 -2.93 28.67 -32.03
CA GLU A 238 -3.25 30.09 -32.27
C GLU A 238 -2.58 30.51 -33.58
N ASP A 239 -3.29 30.37 -34.70
CA ASP A 239 -2.75 30.69 -36.03
C ASP A 239 -2.95 32.16 -36.39
N ASN A 240 -1.97 32.98 -36.04
CA ASN A 240 -1.94 34.41 -36.38
C ASN A 240 -1.43 34.68 -37.81
N GLY A 241 -1.25 33.65 -38.65
CA GLY A 241 -0.73 33.78 -40.02
C GLY A 241 0.72 34.28 -40.09
N LYS A 242 1.58 33.83 -39.18
CA LYS A 242 2.94 34.35 -38.99
C LYS A 242 4.01 33.34 -39.44
N LYS A 243 5.16 33.87 -39.89
CA LYS A 243 6.27 33.06 -40.41
C LYS A 243 7.06 32.33 -39.32
N VAL A 244 6.93 32.73 -38.05
CA VAL A 244 7.60 32.09 -36.90
C VAL A 244 6.53 31.49 -35.98
N GLY A 245 6.67 30.20 -35.70
CA GLY A 245 5.85 29.46 -34.76
C GLY A 245 6.57 29.21 -33.44
N ILE A 246 5.90 29.42 -32.31
CA ILE A 246 6.40 29.01 -30.99
C ILE A 246 5.62 27.78 -30.53
N VAL A 247 6.34 26.68 -30.23
CA VAL A 247 5.79 25.42 -29.72
C VAL A 247 6.21 25.27 -28.26
N GLY A 248 5.31 24.84 -27.37
CA GLY A 248 5.69 24.55 -25.99
C GLY A 248 4.64 23.81 -25.18
N SER A 249 5.06 23.39 -23.99
CA SER A 249 4.24 22.69 -22.99
C SER A 249 4.47 23.30 -21.59
N GLY A 250 3.67 22.88 -20.60
CA GLY A 250 3.76 23.32 -19.21
C GLY A 250 3.85 24.84 -19.02
N VAL A 251 4.59 25.26 -17.98
CA VAL A 251 4.77 26.68 -17.62
C VAL A 251 5.61 27.46 -18.63
N GLY A 252 6.56 26.79 -19.32
CA GLY A 252 7.44 27.42 -20.31
C GLY A 252 6.69 28.10 -21.46
N TYR A 253 5.60 27.50 -21.92
CA TYR A 253 4.69 28.13 -22.89
C TYR A 253 4.10 29.46 -22.38
N TYR A 254 3.67 29.50 -21.13
CA TYR A 254 3.06 30.68 -20.52
C TYR A 254 4.07 31.80 -20.26
N TYR A 255 5.30 31.46 -19.83
CA TYR A 255 6.39 32.43 -19.78
C TYR A 255 6.71 33.00 -21.17
N ALA A 256 6.82 32.16 -22.20
CA ALA A 256 7.06 32.63 -23.56
C ALA A 256 5.98 33.61 -24.07
N ARG A 257 4.69 33.32 -23.80
CA ARG A 257 3.57 34.24 -24.06
C ARG A 257 3.61 35.56 -23.27
N SER A 258 4.27 35.60 -22.12
CA SER A 258 4.41 36.82 -21.31
C SER A 258 5.53 37.75 -21.79
N ILE A 259 6.48 37.21 -22.55
CA ILE A 259 7.68 37.92 -23.02
C ILE A 259 7.50 38.45 -24.44
N LEU A 260 6.90 37.64 -25.32
CA LEU A 260 6.71 37.97 -26.73
C LEU A 260 5.33 38.60 -26.98
N ASP A 261 5.27 39.55 -27.92
CA ASP A 261 4.00 40.03 -28.45
C ASP A 261 3.29 38.89 -29.18
N THR A 262 2.28 38.33 -28.52
CA THR A 262 1.43 37.23 -29.00
C THR A 262 0.99 37.39 -30.46
N LYS A 263 0.71 38.62 -30.91
CA LYS A 263 0.22 38.91 -32.27
C LYS A 263 1.30 38.82 -33.36
N LYS A 264 2.59 38.71 -33.01
CA LYS A 264 3.70 38.60 -33.97
C LYS A 264 4.09 37.17 -34.31
N PHE A 265 3.59 36.19 -33.56
CA PHE A 265 3.91 34.77 -33.68
C PHE A 265 2.63 33.94 -33.86
N SER A 266 2.72 32.79 -34.53
CA SER A 266 1.71 31.73 -34.39
C SER A 266 2.13 30.82 -33.24
N TRP A 267 1.18 30.25 -32.49
CA TRP A 267 1.48 29.47 -31.28
C TRP A 267 0.91 28.07 -31.36
N LEU A 268 1.64 27.11 -30.80
CA LEU A 268 1.17 25.76 -30.51
C LEU A 268 1.43 25.44 -29.03
N LYS A 269 0.35 25.35 -28.25
CA LYS A 269 0.39 24.83 -26.89
C LYS A 269 0.10 23.34 -26.91
N LEU A 270 0.98 22.53 -26.36
CA LEU A 270 0.73 21.12 -26.09
C LEU A 270 0.36 20.94 -24.61
N GLY A 271 -0.79 20.34 -24.36
CA GLY A 271 -1.34 20.07 -23.02
C GLY A 271 -1.81 18.63 -22.83
N PHE A 272 -2.00 17.87 -23.90
CA PHE A 272 -2.06 16.41 -23.90
C PHE A 272 -0.85 15.93 -24.72
N VAL A 273 0.25 15.58 -24.03
CA VAL A 273 1.60 15.50 -24.62
C VAL A 273 2.06 14.06 -24.90
N TYR A 274 1.57 13.07 -24.15
CA TYR A 274 1.81 11.65 -24.42
C TYR A 274 0.47 10.90 -24.56
N PRO A 275 0.23 10.10 -25.62
CA PRO A 275 1.06 9.96 -26.83
C PRO A 275 1.31 11.28 -27.58
N PHE A 276 2.31 11.35 -28.45
CA PHE A 276 2.72 12.62 -29.08
C PHE A 276 1.75 13.04 -30.23
N PRO A 277 1.23 14.29 -30.23
CA PRO A 277 0.34 14.83 -31.28
C PRO A 277 1.10 15.03 -32.60
N THR A 278 1.21 13.97 -33.38
CA THR A 278 2.04 13.89 -34.58
C THR A 278 1.46 14.73 -35.71
N ASP A 279 0.17 14.61 -35.97
CA ASP A 279 -0.45 15.15 -37.17
C ASP A 279 -0.95 16.58 -36.94
N LEU A 280 -1.30 16.93 -35.70
CA LEU A 280 -1.49 18.31 -35.24
C LEU A 280 -0.17 19.12 -35.28
N VAL A 281 0.96 18.57 -34.82
CA VAL A 281 2.27 19.23 -34.92
C VAL A 281 2.69 19.41 -36.38
N LYS A 282 2.50 18.40 -37.26
CA LYS A 282 2.71 18.56 -38.72
C LYS A 282 1.84 19.68 -39.32
N THR A 283 0.56 19.73 -38.95
CA THR A 283 -0.39 20.73 -39.44
C THR A 283 -0.02 22.15 -39.01
N PHE A 284 0.56 22.31 -37.82
CA PHE A 284 1.16 23.58 -37.38
C PHE A 284 2.45 23.89 -38.15
N ALA A 285 3.37 22.92 -38.26
CA ALA A 285 4.65 23.07 -38.94
C ALA A 285 4.48 23.50 -40.40
N SER A 286 3.50 22.95 -41.14
CA SER A 286 3.23 23.32 -42.54
C SER A 286 2.78 24.77 -42.75
N LYS A 287 2.42 25.50 -41.69
CA LYS A 287 1.94 26.90 -41.75
C LYS A 287 3.03 27.93 -41.48
N VAL A 288 4.15 27.53 -40.86
CA VAL A 288 5.23 28.42 -40.43
C VAL A 288 6.52 28.14 -41.20
N LYS A 289 7.45 29.09 -41.23
CA LYS A 289 8.77 28.94 -41.88
C LYS A 289 9.92 28.68 -40.91
N LYS A 290 9.69 28.87 -39.62
CA LYS A 290 10.67 28.66 -38.55
C LYS A 290 9.91 28.28 -37.28
N ILE A 291 10.33 27.22 -36.61
CA ILE A 291 9.78 26.81 -35.32
C ILE A 291 10.81 27.10 -34.23
N VAL A 292 10.33 27.56 -33.07
CA VAL A 292 11.10 27.62 -31.83
C VAL A 292 10.38 26.79 -30.78
N VAL A 293 11.08 25.86 -30.13
CA VAL A 293 10.54 24.97 -29.10
C VAL A 293 10.92 25.50 -27.72
N ILE A 294 9.97 25.50 -26.77
CA ILE A 294 10.18 25.87 -25.37
C ILE A 294 9.65 24.76 -24.48
N GLU A 295 10.56 24.07 -23.80
CA GLU A 295 10.23 23.06 -22.78
C GLU A 295 11.22 23.06 -21.61
N GLU A 296 10.66 22.95 -20.41
CA GLU A 296 11.39 22.87 -19.13
C GLU A 296 11.92 21.44 -18.90
N LEU A 297 13.04 21.30 -18.18
CA LEU A 297 13.79 20.05 -18.06
C LEU A 297 14.27 19.51 -19.42
N ARG A 298 13.88 18.30 -19.85
CA ARG A 298 14.55 17.56 -20.94
C ARG A 298 13.89 17.77 -22.33
N PRO A 299 14.59 17.50 -23.45
CA PRO A 299 14.14 17.79 -24.83
C PRO A 299 13.07 16.82 -25.37
N TYR A 300 11.94 16.64 -24.67
CA TYR A 300 10.88 15.71 -25.06
C TYR A 300 10.18 16.07 -26.39
N ILE A 301 9.78 17.33 -26.58
CA ILE A 301 9.15 17.82 -27.82
C ILE A 301 10.20 17.84 -28.93
N GLU A 302 11.41 18.32 -28.62
CA GLU A 302 12.55 18.39 -29.55
C GLU A 302 12.92 16.99 -30.10
N GLU A 303 13.07 15.97 -29.26
CA GLU A 303 13.30 14.58 -29.67
C GLU A 303 12.19 14.06 -30.60
N ASN A 304 10.92 14.33 -30.28
CA ASN A 304 9.80 13.86 -31.10
C ASN A 304 9.71 14.60 -32.45
N MET A 305 10.02 15.90 -32.50
CA MET A 305 10.11 16.67 -33.74
C MET A 305 11.30 16.21 -34.61
N GLN A 306 12.44 15.89 -34.00
CA GLN A 306 13.61 15.34 -34.69
C GLN A 306 13.31 13.99 -35.34
N ARG A 307 12.57 13.10 -34.65
CA ARG A 307 12.07 11.82 -35.18
C ARG A 307 11.05 11.98 -36.32
N LEU A 308 10.46 13.17 -36.48
CA LEU A 308 9.59 13.55 -37.61
C LEU A 308 10.34 14.30 -38.72
N HIS A 309 11.67 14.41 -38.62
CA HIS A 309 12.55 15.14 -39.54
C HIS A 309 12.15 16.62 -39.73
N MET A 310 11.68 17.27 -38.66
CA MET A 310 11.32 18.68 -38.66
C MET A 310 12.51 19.57 -38.29
N GLU A 311 12.66 20.71 -38.97
CA GLU A 311 13.58 21.77 -38.57
C GLU A 311 12.96 22.66 -37.48
N PHE A 312 13.70 22.88 -36.39
CA PHE A 312 13.33 23.75 -35.27
C PHE A 312 14.58 24.39 -34.65
N LEU A 313 14.37 25.44 -33.84
CA LEU A 313 15.35 25.88 -32.86
C LEU A 313 14.91 25.43 -31.48
N GLY A 314 15.77 24.69 -30.79
CA GLY A 314 15.56 24.14 -29.47
C GLY A 314 16.57 24.66 -28.44
N LYS A 315 16.74 23.92 -27.35
CA LYS A 315 17.62 24.25 -26.22
C LYS A 315 19.01 24.72 -26.64
N ASP A 316 19.69 23.96 -27.51
CA ASP A 316 21.02 24.28 -28.04
C ASP A 316 21.11 25.67 -28.67
N GLN A 317 20.18 26.02 -29.57
CA GLN A 317 20.24 27.28 -30.32
C GLN A 317 19.64 28.48 -29.55
N LEU A 318 18.89 28.19 -28.49
CA LEU A 318 18.43 29.16 -27.50
C LEU A 318 19.49 29.43 -26.41
N GLY A 319 20.40 28.47 -26.18
CA GLY A 319 21.28 28.43 -25.02
C GLY A 319 20.48 28.31 -23.72
N LEU A 320 19.50 27.41 -23.70
CA LEU A 320 18.75 26.96 -22.52
C LEU A 320 19.23 25.57 -22.13
N GLU A 321 19.36 25.32 -20.83
CA GLU A 321 19.87 24.04 -20.32
C GLU A 321 18.77 22.96 -20.22
N GLU A 322 19.18 21.70 -20.01
CA GLU A 322 18.31 20.59 -19.61
C GLU A 322 18.02 20.54 -18.10
N LEU A 323 18.68 21.40 -17.32
CA LEU A 323 18.62 21.45 -15.86
C LEU A 323 18.03 22.76 -15.35
N GLY A 324 17.46 22.70 -14.15
CA GLY A 324 16.94 23.83 -13.42
C GLY A 324 15.61 24.37 -13.96
N GLU A 325 15.04 25.27 -13.16
CA GLU A 325 13.78 25.95 -13.43
C GLU A 325 13.91 27.01 -14.52
N PHE A 326 12.88 27.14 -15.36
CA PHE A 326 12.75 28.24 -16.30
C PHE A 326 12.21 29.50 -15.61
N THR A 327 12.87 30.63 -15.85
CA THR A 327 12.39 31.96 -15.43
C THR A 327 12.01 32.79 -16.66
N PRO A 328 11.17 33.83 -16.51
CA PRO A 328 10.90 34.77 -17.60
C PRO A 328 12.18 35.39 -18.18
N ASP A 329 13.20 35.61 -17.36
CA ASP A 329 14.44 36.28 -17.75
C ASP A 329 15.38 35.34 -18.52
N LYS A 330 15.48 34.07 -18.12
CA LYS A 330 16.16 33.01 -18.91
C LYS A 330 15.56 32.92 -20.31
N ILE A 331 14.23 32.89 -20.41
CA ILE A 331 13.52 32.79 -21.70
C ILE A 331 13.63 34.09 -22.50
N ARG A 332 13.64 35.27 -21.84
CA ARG A 332 13.87 36.56 -22.50
C ARG A 332 15.26 36.65 -23.11
N ALA A 333 16.31 36.26 -22.38
CA ALA A 333 17.67 36.22 -22.89
C ALA A 333 17.78 35.26 -24.10
N ALA A 334 17.18 34.06 -24.01
CA ALA A 334 17.12 33.10 -25.09
C ALA A 334 16.41 33.64 -26.37
N PHE A 335 15.30 34.34 -26.21
CA PHE A 335 14.60 34.99 -27.33
C PHE A 335 15.32 36.23 -27.88
N SER A 336 16.07 36.95 -27.05
CA SER A 336 16.85 38.13 -27.45
C SER A 336 18.05 37.73 -28.31
N ARG A 337 18.72 36.61 -27.99
CA ARG A 337 19.74 35.96 -28.85
C ARG A 337 19.21 35.64 -30.26
N LEU A 338 17.91 35.35 -30.39
CA LEU A 338 17.23 35.10 -31.67
C LEU A 338 16.63 36.37 -32.31
N GLY A 339 16.80 37.55 -31.72
CA GLY A 339 16.24 38.82 -32.20
C GLY A 339 14.71 38.93 -32.09
N LEU A 340 14.07 38.15 -31.22
CA LEU A 340 12.61 38.08 -31.11
C LEU A 340 12.02 39.08 -30.09
N CYS A 341 12.81 39.52 -29.12
CA CYS A 341 12.46 40.56 -28.16
C CYS A 341 13.70 41.38 -27.74
N PRO A 342 13.50 42.58 -27.15
CA PRO A 342 14.57 43.28 -26.43
C PRO A 342 15.09 42.45 -25.24
N GLU A 343 16.37 42.66 -24.94
CA GLU A 343 17.07 42.09 -23.79
C GLU A 343 16.51 42.59 -22.46
N ALA A 344 16.86 41.93 -21.36
CA ALA A 344 16.46 42.36 -20.01
C ALA A 344 17.30 43.56 -19.55
N GLU A 345 16.73 44.42 -18.70
CA GLU A 345 17.53 45.26 -17.81
C GLU A 345 18.13 44.37 -16.72
N GLU A 346 19.41 44.53 -16.40
CA GLU A 346 20.05 43.80 -15.30
C GLU A 346 19.42 44.18 -13.96
N GLN A 347 18.87 43.20 -13.24
CA GLN A 347 18.45 43.39 -11.85
C GLN A 347 19.63 43.16 -10.91
N GLU A 348 19.76 43.97 -9.85
CA GLU A 348 20.72 43.71 -8.78
C GLU A 348 20.42 42.34 -8.14
N VAL A 349 21.36 41.40 -8.29
CA VAL A 349 21.34 40.12 -7.59
C VAL A 349 21.64 40.36 -6.13
N LEU A 350 20.59 40.48 -5.31
CA LEU A 350 20.71 40.55 -3.86
C LEU A 350 21.38 39.27 -3.33
N ASP A 351 22.55 39.42 -2.71
CA ASP A 351 23.29 38.32 -2.08
C ASP A 351 22.55 37.85 -0.82
N LEU A 352 21.66 36.88 -1.01
CA LEU A 352 20.82 36.29 0.04
C LEU A 352 21.48 35.03 0.59
N PRO A 353 21.66 34.91 1.92
CA PRO A 353 22.31 33.74 2.50
C PRO A 353 21.51 32.46 2.21
N PRO A 354 22.18 31.38 1.76
CA PRO A 354 21.52 30.15 1.32
C PRO A 354 20.77 29.48 2.47
N ARG A 355 19.56 28.99 2.18
CA ARG A 355 18.68 28.29 3.14
C ARG A 355 18.48 26.83 2.71
N PRO A 356 19.45 25.94 2.93
CA PRO A 356 19.28 24.52 2.62
C PRO A 356 18.19 23.87 3.50
N PRO A 357 17.53 22.79 3.02
CA PRO A 357 16.53 22.07 3.81
C PRO A 357 17.08 21.57 5.15
N GLY A 358 16.27 21.67 6.21
CA GLY A 358 16.64 21.21 7.55
C GLY A 358 15.42 21.06 8.46
N LEU A 359 15.57 20.27 9.53
CA LEU A 359 14.51 20.07 10.52
C LEU A 359 14.16 21.40 11.22
N CYS A 360 12.87 21.69 11.34
CA CYS A 360 12.37 22.96 11.88
C CYS A 360 12.88 23.24 13.31
N PRO A 361 13.10 24.52 13.69
CA PRO A 361 13.38 24.89 15.08
C PRO A 361 12.31 24.33 16.02
N GLY A 362 12.73 23.61 17.07
CA GLY A 362 11.82 22.96 18.03
C GLY A 362 11.20 21.63 17.58
N CYS A 363 11.61 21.05 16.44
CA CYS A 363 11.05 19.80 15.91
C CYS A 363 11.22 18.60 16.90
N PRO A 364 10.12 17.98 17.38
CA PRO A 364 10.18 16.95 18.43
C PRO A 364 10.82 15.63 17.95
N HIS A 365 10.86 15.38 16.63
CA HIS A 365 11.50 14.20 16.06
C HIS A 365 12.98 14.06 16.44
N ARG A 366 13.69 15.18 16.72
CA ARG A 366 15.08 15.14 17.19
C ARG A 366 15.22 14.51 18.59
N ALA A 367 14.22 14.65 19.46
CA ALA A 367 14.19 13.99 20.77
C ALA A 367 13.71 12.53 20.66
N PHE A 368 12.74 12.28 19.77
CA PHE A 368 12.16 10.95 19.52
C PHE A 368 13.22 9.90 19.12
N TYR A 369 14.13 10.24 18.19
CA TYR A 369 15.20 9.32 17.76
C TYR A 369 16.24 8.98 18.85
N TYR A 370 16.32 9.74 19.94
CA TYR A 370 17.17 9.41 21.09
C TYR A 370 16.48 8.42 22.04
N ALA A 371 15.16 8.57 22.23
CA ALA A 371 14.36 7.77 23.18
C ALA A 371 13.98 6.37 22.65
N LEU A 372 14.08 6.10 21.34
CA LEU A 372 13.54 4.91 20.68
C LEU A 372 14.27 3.57 20.99
N ASN A 373 15.10 3.51 22.03
CA ASN A 373 16.01 2.38 22.31
C ASN A 373 15.59 1.47 23.50
N MET A 374 14.34 1.53 24.00
CA MET A 374 13.98 0.94 25.32
C MET A 374 12.58 0.23 25.44
N VAL A 375 12.47 -1.05 24.97
CA VAL A 375 11.64 -2.22 25.47
C VAL A 375 10.07 -2.10 25.60
N ASN A 376 9.16 -3.05 25.96
CA ASN A 376 9.05 -4.54 26.14
C ASN A 376 7.57 -5.07 25.89
N GLN A 377 7.18 -6.29 26.32
CA GLN A 377 5.86 -6.98 26.12
C GLN A 377 5.30 -7.73 27.38
N PHE A 378 4.28 -8.65 27.30
CA PHE A 378 3.72 -9.43 28.46
C PHE A 378 3.07 -10.83 28.17
N VAL A 379 2.69 -11.59 29.24
CA VAL A 379 2.23 -13.03 29.26
C VAL A 379 0.72 -13.30 29.07
N ASN A 380 0.38 -14.40 28.39
CA ASN A 380 -1.00 -14.90 28.25
C ASN A 380 -1.19 -16.44 28.33
N CYS A 381 -2.40 -16.88 28.72
CA CYS A 381 -2.81 -18.29 28.90
C CYS A 381 -4.02 -18.67 28.03
N ASP A 382 -4.00 -19.90 27.55
CA ASP A 382 -5.05 -20.61 26.83
C ASP A 382 -5.74 -21.60 27.80
N PRO A 383 -7.02 -21.40 28.16
CA PRO A 383 -7.71 -22.22 29.14
C PRO A 383 -8.27 -23.54 28.58
N GLU A 384 -8.29 -23.74 27.26
CA GLU A 384 -8.72 -25.02 26.66
C GLU A 384 -7.60 -26.05 26.72
N LYS A 385 -6.35 -25.61 26.55
CA LYS A 385 -5.15 -26.46 26.68
C LYS A 385 -4.69 -26.62 28.13
N CYS A 386 -5.18 -25.80 29.06
CA CYS A 386 -4.70 -25.85 30.45
C CYS A 386 -5.31 -27.05 31.21
N VAL A 387 -4.55 -28.13 31.34
CA VAL A 387 -4.90 -29.28 32.21
C VAL A 387 -4.69 -28.98 33.71
N GLY A 388 -4.43 -27.72 34.08
CA GLY A 388 -4.24 -27.30 35.47
C GLY A 388 -3.02 -27.92 36.17
N CYS A 389 -2.02 -28.44 35.45
CA CYS A 389 -0.91 -29.24 35.97
C CYS A 389 0.04 -28.56 36.97
N VAL A 390 -0.15 -27.27 37.27
CA VAL A 390 0.69 -26.41 38.15
C VAL A 390 2.19 -26.33 37.82
N ILE A 391 2.67 -26.94 36.73
CA ILE A 391 4.10 -26.91 36.34
C ILE A 391 4.58 -25.48 36.05
N CYS A 392 3.73 -24.64 35.44
CA CYS A 392 4.00 -23.22 35.23
C CYS A 392 4.19 -22.44 36.55
N GLU A 393 3.57 -22.89 37.64
CA GLU A 393 3.72 -22.32 38.99
C GLU A 393 5.05 -22.76 39.61
N TYR A 394 5.37 -24.06 39.50
CA TYR A 394 6.65 -24.62 39.95
C TYR A 394 7.84 -24.00 39.24
N ALA A 395 7.77 -23.80 37.92
CA ALA A 395 8.79 -23.11 37.14
C ALA A 395 8.96 -21.65 37.62
N CYS A 396 7.86 -20.94 37.86
CA CYS A 396 7.90 -19.57 38.36
C CYS A 396 8.44 -19.46 39.80
N SER A 397 8.05 -20.37 40.72
CA SER A 397 8.57 -20.37 42.09
C SER A 397 10.03 -20.80 42.14
N TRP A 398 10.41 -21.78 41.31
CA TRP A 398 11.80 -22.18 41.16
C TRP A 398 12.64 -21.03 40.63
N GLU A 399 12.21 -20.32 39.58
CA GLU A 399 13.04 -19.23 39.09
C GLU A 399 13.14 -18.08 40.09
N LYS A 400 12.02 -17.63 40.67
CA LYS A 400 12.00 -16.39 41.47
C LYS A 400 12.39 -16.56 42.93
N GLU A 401 12.28 -17.77 43.48
CA GLU A 401 12.53 -18.04 44.91
C GLU A 401 13.49 -19.22 45.13
N LYS A 402 14.00 -19.83 44.04
CA LYS A 402 14.90 -21.00 44.03
C LYS A 402 14.38 -22.18 44.87
N VAL A 403 13.05 -22.34 44.91
CA VAL A 403 12.35 -23.44 45.58
C VAL A 403 11.12 -23.90 44.79
N PHE A 404 10.84 -25.21 44.80
CA PHE A 404 9.63 -25.79 44.24
C PHE A 404 8.45 -25.67 45.22
N ASN A 405 7.89 -24.46 45.35
CA ASN A 405 6.73 -24.18 46.19
C ASN A 405 5.73 -23.27 45.45
N PRO A 406 4.62 -23.82 44.94
CA PRO A 406 3.68 -23.06 44.12
C PRO A 406 3.07 -21.85 44.86
N VAL A 407 2.90 -21.88 46.18
CA VAL A 407 2.30 -20.77 46.95
C VAL A 407 3.17 -19.50 46.91
N LYS A 408 4.40 -19.58 46.39
CA LYS A 408 5.28 -18.44 46.12
C LYS A 408 5.35 -18.00 44.64
N SER A 409 4.63 -18.66 43.73
CA SER A 409 4.64 -18.33 42.31
C SER A 409 3.91 -17.01 42.03
N ARG A 410 4.33 -16.33 40.98
CA ARG A 410 3.71 -15.09 40.47
C ARG A 410 2.73 -15.35 39.31
N ILE A 411 2.35 -16.62 39.14
CA ILE A 411 1.34 -17.14 38.21
C ILE A 411 0.55 -18.24 38.94
N ARG A 412 -0.79 -18.27 38.79
CA ARG A 412 -1.70 -19.19 39.49
C ARG A 412 -2.60 -19.92 38.49
N ALA A 413 -2.41 -21.23 38.34
CA ALA A 413 -3.32 -22.16 37.69
C ALA A 413 -4.52 -22.44 38.61
N ILE A 414 -5.66 -21.86 38.25
CA ILE A 414 -6.96 -22.12 38.89
C ILE A 414 -7.60 -23.32 38.19
N ARG A 415 -8.22 -24.21 38.96
CA ARG A 415 -9.02 -25.35 38.45
C ARG A 415 -10.48 -25.14 38.84
N LEU A 416 -11.37 -25.12 37.85
CA LEU A 416 -12.82 -24.99 37.99
C LEU A 416 -13.48 -26.21 37.36
N ASP A 417 -13.23 -27.39 37.93
CA ASP A 417 -13.80 -28.68 37.49
C ASP A 417 -15.34 -28.67 37.64
N PRO A 418 -16.16 -29.02 36.63
CA PRO A 418 -15.82 -29.60 35.31
C PRO A 418 -15.87 -28.59 34.14
N LEU A 419 -15.71 -27.29 34.42
CA LEU A 419 -15.88 -26.20 33.45
C LEU A 419 -14.59 -25.81 32.71
N SER A 420 -13.49 -25.55 33.42
CA SER A 420 -12.21 -25.09 32.82
C SER A 420 -11.06 -25.04 33.83
N ASN A 421 -9.80 -24.98 33.37
CA ASN A 421 -8.66 -24.52 34.19
C ASN A 421 -7.94 -23.37 33.46
N ALA A 422 -7.29 -22.46 34.18
CA ALA A 422 -6.59 -21.32 33.58
C ALA A 422 -5.42 -20.83 34.45
N ALA A 423 -4.28 -20.47 33.84
CA ALA A 423 -3.13 -19.91 34.53
C ALA A 423 -3.09 -18.37 34.44
N ILE A 424 -3.32 -17.71 35.57
CA ILE A 424 -3.42 -16.26 35.69
C ILE A 424 -2.09 -15.65 36.13
N ALA A 425 -1.64 -14.61 35.43
CA ALA A 425 -0.47 -13.79 35.73
C ALA A 425 -0.78 -12.31 35.47
N CYS A 426 0.09 -11.39 35.91
CA CYS A 426 -0.10 -9.95 35.74
C CYS A 426 -0.33 -9.56 34.27
N LYS A 427 -1.36 -8.75 34.03
CA LYS A 427 -1.78 -8.29 32.70
C LYS A 427 -1.29 -6.88 32.33
N ILE A 428 -0.45 -6.27 33.17
CA ILE A 428 0.18 -4.96 32.91
C ILE A 428 -0.87 -3.92 32.49
N CYS A 429 -1.88 -3.79 33.36
CA CYS A 429 -2.98 -2.86 33.17
C CYS A 429 -2.42 -1.43 33.12
N LYS A 430 -2.76 -0.67 32.09
CA LYS A 430 -2.45 0.77 32.04
C LYS A 430 -3.13 1.47 33.21
N ASP A 431 -2.44 2.42 33.85
CA ASP A 431 -2.93 3.15 35.02
C ASP A 431 -3.36 2.19 36.16
N ALA A 432 -2.47 1.22 36.47
CA ALA A 432 -2.79 -0.01 37.20
C ALA A 432 -3.58 0.20 38.51
N PRO A 433 -4.83 -0.31 38.62
CA PRO A 433 -5.67 -0.12 39.81
C PRO A 433 -5.03 -0.64 41.11
N CYS A 434 -4.27 -1.72 41.04
CA CYS A 434 -3.53 -2.28 42.18
C CYS A 434 -2.39 -1.38 42.69
N VAL A 435 -1.83 -0.51 41.84
CA VAL A 435 -0.84 0.51 42.23
C VAL A 435 -1.56 1.70 42.87
N ALA A 436 -2.65 2.17 42.25
CA ALA A 436 -3.46 3.27 42.77
C ALA A 436 -4.11 2.96 44.14
N ALA A 437 -4.49 1.70 44.38
CA ALA A 437 -5.10 1.23 45.62
C ALA A 437 -4.11 0.92 46.75
N CYS A 438 -2.80 1.11 46.56
CA CYS A 438 -1.80 0.80 47.59
C CYS A 438 -1.61 1.98 48.58
N PRO A 439 -2.08 1.92 49.84
CA PRO A 439 -1.98 3.04 50.78
C PRO A 439 -0.53 3.38 51.14
N GLU A 440 0.32 2.36 51.30
CA GLU A 440 1.75 2.51 51.61
C GLU A 440 2.62 2.94 50.41
N LYS A 441 2.03 3.01 49.20
CA LYS A 441 2.74 3.26 47.93
C LYS A 441 3.91 2.29 47.70
N ALA A 442 3.73 1.05 48.13
CA ALA A 442 4.72 -0.03 48.02
C ALA A 442 4.70 -0.75 46.66
N LEU A 443 3.74 -0.46 45.79
CA LEU A 443 3.72 -0.92 44.40
C LEU A 443 4.05 0.26 43.49
N ALA A 444 4.84 0.01 42.45
CA ALA A 444 5.17 0.99 41.42
C ALA A 444 4.96 0.37 40.04
N GLN A 445 4.50 1.15 39.07
CA GLN A 445 4.43 0.72 37.67
C GLN A 445 5.63 1.28 36.90
N SER A 446 6.35 0.41 36.18
CA SER A 446 7.41 0.85 35.27
C SER A 446 6.81 1.71 34.15
N THR A 447 7.35 2.90 33.97
CA THR A 447 6.97 3.83 32.90
C THR A 447 7.47 3.41 31.52
N GLU A 448 8.42 2.47 31.45
CA GLU A 448 9.00 1.96 30.21
C GLU A 448 8.28 0.70 29.74
N ILE A 449 8.08 -0.27 30.65
CA ILE A 449 7.62 -1.63 30.28
C ILE A 449 6.30 -2.03 30.95
N GLY A 450 5.65 -1.13 31.69
CA GLY A 450 4.35 -1.34 32.33
C GLY A 450 4.31 -2.37 33.47
N VAL A 451 5.39 -3.14 33.69
CA VAL A 451 5.55 -4.10 34.79
C VAL A 451 5.29 -3.43 36.13
N VAL A 452 4.48 -4.08 36.97
CA VAL A 452 4.27 -3.67 38.36
C VAL A 452 5.35 -4.32 39.23
N THR A 453 6.15 -3.51 39.92
CA THR A 453 7.15 -3.94 40.90
C THR A 453 6.66 -3.69 42.32
N VAL A 454 7.23 -4.42 43.28
CA VAL A 454 6.88 -4.33 44.70
C VAL A 454 8.12 -4.00 45.53
N ASP A 455 8.00 -2.97 46.35
CA ASP A 455 8.95 -2.61 47.39
C ASP A 455 8.65 -3.44 48.64
N GLU A 456 9.50 -4.45 48.92
CA GLU A 456 9.29 -5.34 50.07
C GLU A 456 9.47 -4.64 51.42
N ASP A 457 10.19 -3.53 51.52
CA ASP A 457 10.35 -2.80 52.79
C ASP A 457 9.08 -2.00 53.12
N LYS A 458 8.53 -1.29 52.12
CA LYS A 458 7.30 -0.48 52.28
C LYS A 458 6.02 -1.32 52.37
N CYS A 459 5.98 -2.51 51.78
CA CYS A 459 4.77 -3.33 51.77
C CYS A 459 4.46 -3.88 53.18
N ASN A 460 3.40 -3.41 53.83
CA ASN A 460 2.94 -3.90 55.14
C ASN A 460 1.99 -5.10 55.07
N GLY A 461 1.71 -5.65 53.88
CA GLY A 461 0.85 -6.81 53.69
C GLY A 461 -0.66 -6.54 53.73
N CYS A 462 -1.10 -5.28 53.77
CA CYS A 462 -2.51 -4.88 53.95
C CYS A 462 -3.55 -5.35 52.90
N GLY A 463 -3.14 -6.01 51.81
CA GLY A 463 -4.05 -6.68 50.87
C GLY A 463 -4.84 -5.82 49.88
N TRP A 464 -4.96 -4.49 50.06
CA TRP A 464 -5.78 -3.62 49.18
C TRP A 464 -5.49 -3.74 47.67
N CYS A 465 -4.25 -4.00 47.29
CA CYS A 465 -3.83 -4.21 45.89
C CYS A 465 -4.19 -5.60 45.32
N ILE A 466 -4.55 -6.56 46.17
CA ILE A 466 -5.13 -7.85 45.79
C ILE A 466 -6.62 -7.65 45.46
N GLU A 467 -7.37 -7.02 46.37
CA GLU A 467 -8.80 -6.71 46.19
C GLU A 467 -9.04 -5.79 44.96
N ALA A 468 -8.13 -4.84 44.71
CA ALA A 468 -8.17 -3.99 43.52
C ALA A 468 -7.66 -4.67 42.23
N CYS A 469 -7.29 -5.95 42.26
CA CYS A 469 -6.86 -6.69 41.08
C CYS A 469 -8.04 -7.48 40.49
N GLU A 470 -8.76 -6.87 39.53
CA GLU A 470 -9.91 -7.44 38.82
C GLU A 470 -9.66 -8.83 38.21
N TYR A 471 -8.39 -9.19 37.99
CA TYR A 471 -7.95 -10.45 37.42
C TYR A 471 -7.46 -11.48 38.45
N GLY A 472 -7.37 -11.15 39.75
CA GLY A 472 -6.81 -12.03 40.78
C GLY A 472 -5.31 -12.33 40.63
N ALA A 473 -4.57 -11.47 39.91
CA ALA A 473 -3.19 -11.71 39.46
C ALA A 473 -2.10 -11.28 40.46
N ILE A 474 -2.48 -10.92 41.69
CA ILE A 474 -1.58 -10.52 42.79
C ILE A 474 -1.95 -11.34 44.02
N THR A 475 -0.97 -11.88 44.73
CA THR A 475 -1.18 -12.72 45.92
C THR A 475 -0.21 -12.36 47.04
N LEU A 476 -0.50 -12.74 48.29
CA LEU A 476 0.40 -12.51 49.42
C LEU A 476 1.40 -13.68 49.56
N HIS A 477 2.70 -13.38 49.62
CA HIS A 477 3.74 -14.40 49.80
C HIS A 477 3.72 -14.95 51.24
N PRO A 478 3.60 -16.28 51.44
CA PRO A 478 3.14 -16.88 52.70
C PRO A 478 4.03 -16.61 53.92
N THR A 479 5.36 -16.57 53.79
CA THR A 479 6.25 -16.30 54.95
C THR A 479 6.62 -14.82 55.08
N LYS A 480 7.00 -14.16 53.98
CA LYS A 480 7.35 -12.72 53.97
C LYS A 480 6.19 -11.78 54.34
N GLN A 481 4.93 -12.18 54.10
CA GLN A 481 3.74 -11.32 54.23
C GLN A 481 3.81 -10.04 53.37
N LYS A 482 4.45 -10.15 52.20
CA LYS A 482 4.55 -9.11 51.16
C LYS A 482 3.81 -9.57 49.91
N VAL A 483 3.24 -8.68 49.11
CA VAL A 483 2.55 -9.08 47.88
C VAL A 483 3.54 -9.44 46.76
N ILE A 484 3.12 -10.39 45.91
CA ILE A 484 3.87 -10.86 44.75
C ILE A 484 2.98 -10.79 43.50
N VAL A 485 3.59 -10.40 42.39
CA VAL A 485 2.97 -10.11 41.09
C VAL A 485 3.93 -10.52 39.97
N CYS A 486 3.44 -10.83 38.78
CA CYS A 486 4.30 -11.24 37.66
C CYS A 486 5.11 -10.07 37.11
N ASP A 487 6.44 -10.24 37.10
CA ASP A 487 7.46 -9.34 36.55
C ASP A 487 7.98 -9.78 35.16
N LEU A 488 7.31 -10.78 34.57
CA LEU A 488 7.58 -11.37 33.26
C LEU A 488 8.96 -12.00 33.04
N CYS A 489 9.77 -12.19 34.09
CA CYS A 489 11.15 -12.67 33.93
C CYS A 489 11.94 -11.88 32.86
N ASN A 490 11.89 -10.54 32.92
CA ASN A 490 12.54 -9.61 31.99
C ASN A 490 12.05 -9.67 30.52
N GLY A 491 11.04 -10.48 30.20
CA GLY A 491 10.49 -10.64 28.85
C GLY A 491 10.56 -12.08 28.34
N GLU A 492 11.32 -12.97 28.99
CA GLU A 492 11.35 -14.42 28.71
C GLU A 492 10.74 -15.21 29.87
N PRO A 493 9.39 -15.30 29.94
CA PRO A 493 8.67 -15.87 31.07
C PRO A 493 8.77 -17.40 31.10
N GLU A 494 9.66 -17.93 31.95
CA GLU A 494 9.88 -19.36 32.21
C GLU A 494 8.61 -20.21 32.32
N CYS A 495 7.55 -19.67 32.93
CA CYS A 495 6.27 -20.37 33.08
C CYS A 495 5.61 -20.75 31.73
N VAL A 496 5.91 -19.99 30.67
CA VAL A 496 5.49 -20.26 29.28
C VAL A 496 6.38 -21.32 28.64
N GLN A 497 7.70 -21.25 28.82
CA GLN A 497 8.64 -22.25 28.29
C GLN A 497 8.39 -23.65 28.89
N PHE A 498 8.16 -23.73 30.20
CA PHE A 498 7.88 -24.96 30.92
C PHE A 498 6.39 -25.39 30.88
N CYS A 499 5.61 -24.95 29.89
CA CYS A 499 4.20 -25.33 29.75
C CYS A 499 4.06 -26.59 28.86
N PRO A 500 3.84 -27.80 29.41
CA PRO A 500 3.90 -29.04 28.62
C PRO A 500 2.81 -29.14 27.54
N GLU A 501 1.62 -28.60 27.82
CA GLU A 501 0.47 -28.63 26.90
C GLU A 501 0.45 -27.45 25.90
N GLY A 502 1.48 -26.57 25.91
CA GLY A 502 1.45 -25.32 25.13
C GLY A 502 0.34 -24.34 25.54
N ALA A 503 -0.20 -24.47 26.75
CA ALA A 503 -1.34 -23.71 27.27
C ALA A 503 -1.03 -22.23 27.63
N LEU A 504 0.10 -21.69 27.20
CA LEU A 504 0.50 -20.30 27.39
C LEU A 504 0.97 -19.76 26.02
N SER A 505 0.17 -18.89 25.36
CA SER A 505 0.31 -18.55 23.93
C SER A 505 -0.45 -17.27 23.48
N LEU A 506 -0.44 -16.97 22.17
CA LEU A 506 -0.94 -15.75 21.46
C LEU A 506 -1.66 -16.12 20.10
N SER A 507 -2.59 -15.32 19.50
CA SER A 507 -3.66 -15.80 18.50
C SER A 507 -4.27 -14.86 17.35
N GLY A 508 -5.21 -15.30 16.41
CA GLY A 508 -5.85 -14.64 15.16
C GLY A 508 -6.92 -15.33 14.17
N LYS A 509 -6.89 -15.13 12.80
CA LYS A 509 -7.53 -15.83 11.56
C LYS A 509 -9.07 -16.21 11.40
N THR A 510 -9.75 -16.67 10.28
CA THR A 510 -9.64 -16.82 8.75
C THR A 510 -10.94 -16.43 7.85
N THR A 511 -11.41 -17.14 6.77
CA THR A 511 -12.27 -16.63 5.62
C THR A 511 -13.69 -17.20 5.23
N ASP A 512 -14.45 -16.40 4.45
CA ASP A 512 -15.35 -16.76 3.30
C ASP A 512 -15.77 -15.46 2.52
N LYS A 513 -14.86 -14.85 1.72
CA LYS A 513 -15.05 -13.47 1.15
C LYS A 513 -14.27 -13.20 -0.17
N ILE A 514 -14.17 -11.93 -0.59
CA ILE A 514 -13.35 -11.46 -1.75
C ILE A 514 -11.86 -11.70 -1.48
N VAL A 515 -11.06 -12.04 -2.51
CA VAL A 515 -9.62 -12.32 -2.38
C VAL A 515 -8.81 -11.61 -3.48
N THR A 516 -8.14 -10.50 -3.11
CA THR A 516 -7.01 -9.96 -3.89
C THR A 516 -5.79 -10.87 -3.73
N GLY A 517 -4.85 -10.78 -4.67
CA GLY A 517 -3.67 -11.63 -4.68
C GLY A 517 -2.41 -10.92 -5.15
N ASP A 518 -1.32 -11.66 -5.06
CA ASP A 518 0.04 -11.19 -5.19
C ASP A 518 0.89 -12.21 -5.99
N ILE A 519 2.17 -11.93 -6.24
CA ILE A 519 3.01 -12.74 -7.13
C ILE A 519 3.70 -13.90 -6.38
N GLY A 520 3.35 -15.14 -6.73
CA GLY A 520 4.00 -16.36 -6.25
C GLY A 520 3.23 -17.65 -6.61
N CYS A 521 3.55 -18.78 -5.97
CA CYS A 521 2.87 -20.06 -6.24
C CYS A 521 1.34 -19.98 -6.07
N TYR A 522 0.88 -19.12 -5.16
CA TYR A 522 -0.53 -18.91 -4.82
C TYR A 522 -1.28 -18.09 -5.88
N THR A 523 -0.61 -17.36 -6.77
CA THR A 523 -1.25 -16.75 -7.95
C THR A 523 -1.89 -17.83 -8.84
N LEU A 524 -1.37 -19.06 -8.83
CA LEU A 524 -1.96 -20.21 -9.53
C LEU A 524 -3.36 -20.59 -9.00
N GLY A 525 -3.74 -20.11 -7.81
CA GLY A 525 -5.11 -20.19 -7.28
C GLY A 525 -6.16 -19.47 -8.13
N VAL A 526 -5.76 -18.71 -9.16
CA VAL A 526 -6.66 -18.21 -10.22
C VAL A 526 -7.18 -19.31 -11.16
N LEU A 527 -6.47 -20.45 -11.26
CA LEU A 527 -6.77 -21.50 -12.22
C LEU A 527 -7.85 -22.48 -11.71
N PRO A 528 -8.63 -23.10 -12.60
CA PRO A 528 -9.50 -24.22 -12.24
C PRO A 528 -8.70 -25.41 -11.66
N PRO A 529 -9.26 -26.13 -10.67
CA PRO A 529 -10.58 -25.94 -10.07
C PRO A 529 -10.64 -24.85 -8.98
N VAL A 530 -9.51 -24.33 -8.52
CA VAL A 530 -9.40 -23.48 -7.32
C VAL A 530 -10.10 -22.13 -7.46
N ASN A 531 -9.88 -21.41 -8.57
CA ASN A 531 -10.56 -20.14 -8.94
C ASN A 531 -10.69 -19.06 -7.83
N THR A 532 -9.82 -19.08 -6.81
CA THR A 532 -9.99 -18.32 -5.55
C THR A 532 -9.37 -16.93 -5.60
N VAL A 533 -8.31 -16.69 -6.38
CA VAL A 533 -7.61 -15.38 -6.44
C VAL A 533 -8.17 -14.53 -7.58
N GLN A 534 -8.63 -13.30 -7.29
CA GLN A 534 -9.23 -12.41 -8.29
C GLN A 534 -8.35 -11.25 -8.78
N THR A 535 -7.28 -10.86 -8.08
CA THR A 535 -6.32 -9.85 -8.56
C THR A 535 -4.86 -10.33 -8.40
N CYS A 536 -3.97 -9.78 -9.21
CA CYS A 536 -2.51 -9.82 -9.04
C CYS A 536 -1.91 -8.71 -9.91
N LEU A 537 -1.35 -7.69 -9.26
CA LEU A 537 -0.69 -6.55 -9.93
C LEU A 537 0.83 -6.76 -9.89
N CYS A 538 1.50 -6.16 -8.91
CA CYS A 538 2.93 -6.26 -8.61
C CYS A 538 3.15 -6.88 -7.22
N MET A 539 4.41 -7.09 -6.82
CA MET A 539 4.73 -7.69 -5.52
C MET A 539 4.34 -6.76 -4.36
N GLY A 540 3.55 -7.26 -3.40
CA GLY A 540 3.03 -6.53 -2.23
C GLY A 540 1.62 -5.94 -2.42
N ALA A 541 1.17 -5.80 -3.68
CA ALA A 541 0.00 -5.00 -4.03
C ALA A 541 -1.34 -5.55 -3.54
N GLY A 542 -1.43 -6.85 -3.23
CA GLY A 542 -2.69 -7.47 -2.84
C GLY A 542 -3.33 -6.80 -1.61
N ILE A 543 -2.51 -6.42 -0.63
CA ILE A 543 -2.96 -5.88 0.65
C ILE A 543 -3.53 -4.46 0.47
N SER A 544 -2.79 -3.61 -0.24
CA SER A 544 -3.16 -2.22 -0.52
C SER A 544 -4.39 -2.12 -1.44
N GLN A 545 -4.51 -3.00 -2.44
CA GLN A 545 -5.70 -3.09 -3.28
C GLN A 545 -6.96 -3.45 -2.47
N ALA A 546 -6.83 -4.40 -1.53
CA ALA A 546 -7.94 -4.78 -0.65
C ALA A 546 -8.41 -3.61 0.23
N ALA A 547 -7.48 -2.75 0.67
CA ALA A 547 -7.81 -1.50 1.38
C ALA A 547 -8.58 -0.54 0.46
N GLY A 548 -8.08 -0.29 -0.75
CA GLY A 548 -8.76 0.53 -1.76
C GLY A 548 -10.19 0.07 -2.07
N MET A 549 -10.40 -1.24 -2.19
CA MET A 549 -11.73 -1.83 -2.37
C MET A 549 -12.65 -1.59 -1.16
N PHE A 550 -12.15 -1.83 0.06
CA PHE A 550 -12.90 -1.56 1.29
C PHE A 550 -13.32 -0.09 1.39
N HIS A 551 -12.37 0.85 1.25
CA HIS A 551 -12.65 2.28 1.38
C HIS A 551 -13.56 2.82 0.26
N ALA A 552 -13.56 2.22 -0.93
CA ALA A 552 -14.52 2.51 -2.00
C ALA A 552 -15.98 2.12 -1.64
N GLY A 553 -16.20 1.37 -0.57
CA GLY A 553 -17.53 0.99 -0.07
C GLY A 553 -17.94 -0.46 -0.37
N VAL A 554 -16.97 -1.34 -0.66
CA VAL A 554 -17.21 -2.79 -0.71
C VAL A 554 -17.58 -3.29 0.68
N LYS A 555 -18.75 -3.92 0.81
CA LYS A 555 -19.33 -4.33 2.11
C LYS A 555 -18.76 -5.65 2.64
N ASP A 556 -18.44 -6.56 1.74
CA ASP A 556 -17.79 -7.82 2.11
C ASP A 556 -16.35 -7.48 2.54
N LYS A 557 -15.95 -7.87 3.75
CA LYS A 557 -14.54 -7.72 4.20
C LYS A 557 -13.60 -8.39 3.18
N VAL A 558 -12.46 -7.77 2.89
CA VAL A 558 -11.61 -8.21 1.77
C VAL A 558 -10.41 -9.00 2.28
N PHE A 559 -10.04 -10.09 1.62
CA PHE A 559 -8.76 -10.77 1.84
C PHE A 559 -7.71 -10.37 0.81
N ALA A 560 -6.45 -10.47 1.21
CA ALA A 560 -5.29 -10.46 0.32
C ALA A 560 -4.47 -11.73 0.55
N VAL A 561 -4.06 -12.44 -0.51
CA VAL A 561 -3.16 -13.61 -0.42
C VAL A 561 -1.77 -13.25 -0.92
N ILE A 562 -0.75 -13.50 -0.10
CA ILE A 562 0.66 -13.18 -0.30
C ILE A 562 1.55 -14.33 0.21
N GLY A 563 2.81 -14.43 -0.22
CA GLY A 563 3.78 -15.40 0.30
C GLY A 563 4.71 -14.78 1.36
N ASP A 564 5.43 -15.61 2.13
CA ASP A 564 6.44 -15.14 3.11
C ASP A 564 7.44 -14.14 2.49
N SER A 565 8.04 -14.52 1.38
CA SER A 565 9.09 -13.81 0.66
C SER A 565 8.55 -12.52 0.03
N THR A 566 7.36 -12.59 -0.57
CA THR A 566 6.65 -11.43 -1.12
C THR A 566 6.25 -10.45 0.00
N PHE A 567 5.84 -10.96 1.17
CA PHE A 567 5.50 -10.16 2.34
C PHE A 567 6.72 -9.41 2.90
N PHE A 568 7.84 -10.12 3.12
CA PHE A 568 9.11 -9.50 3.53
C PHE A 568 9.68 -8.51 2.49
N HIS A 569 9.36 -8.68 1.21
CA HIS A 569 9.80 -7.77 0.15
C HIS A 569 8.98 -6.46 0.13
N ALA A 570 7.65 -6.57 0.03
CA ALA A 570 6.78 -5.41 -0.23
C ALA A 570 5.40 -5.46 0.46
N GLY A 571 5.05 -6.56 1.15
CA GLY A 571 3.77 -6.65 1.87
C GLY A 571 3.73 -5.91 3.22
N MET A 572 4.88 -5.72 3.89
CA MET A 572 4.93 -5.04 5.20
C MET A 572 4.35 -3.60 5.19
N PRO A 573 4.66 -2.72 4.21
CA PRO A 573 4.03 -1.40 4.11
C PRO A 573 2.50 -1.47 3.92
N GLY A 574 2.02 -2.32 3.01
CA GLY A 574 0.57 -2.52 2.82
C GLY A 574 -0.13 -2.97 4.10
N LEU A 575 0.53 -3.81 4.90
CA LEU A 575 0.00 -4.24 6.19
C LEU A 575 -0.06 -3.12 7.24
N LEU A 576 0.99 -2.31 7.35
CA LEU A 576 1.01 -1.12 8.22
C LEU A 576 -0.09 -0.13 7.81
N ASN A 577 -0.37 -0.01 6.51
CA ASN A 577 -1.42 0.86 5.99
C ASN A 577 -2.81 0.43 6.45
N ILE A 578 -3.14 -0.87 6.39
CA ILE A 578 -4.46 -1.34 6.85
C ILE A 578 -4.63 -1.25 8.37
N ALA A 579 -3.54 -1.34 9.15
CA ALA A 579 -3.55 -1.07 10.58
C ALA A 579 -3.85 0.42 10.86
N TYR A 580 -3.06 1.32 10.26
CA TYR A 580 -3.15 2.76 10.45
C TYR A 580 -4.49 3.35 9.99
N ASN A 581 -4.90 3.05 8.75
CA ASN A 581 -6.15 3.52 8.14
C ASN A 581 -7.37 2.64 8.50
N LYS A 582 -7.18 1.62 9.37
CA LYS A 582 -8.22 0.76 9.95
C LYS A 582 -9.08 0.05 8.89
N ALA A 583 -8.46 -0.35 7.80
CA ALA A 583 -9.16 -1.03 6.71
C ALA A 583 -9.66 -2.41 7.17
N ASN A 584 -10.92 -2.75 6.86
CA ASN A 584 -11.48 -4.06 7.19
C ASN A 584 -11.00 -5.13 6.19
N VAL A 585 -9.70 -5.39 6.24
CA VAL A 585 -8.94 -6.23 5.32
C VAL A 585 -8.28 -7.36 6.10
N CYS A 586 -7.98 -8.46 5.43
CA CYS A 586 -7.29 -9.56 6.07
C CYS A 586 -6.24 -10.24 5.19
N VAL A 587 -5.01 -10.37 5.70
CA VAL A 587 -3.85 -10.78 4.90
C VAL A 587 -3.46 -12.22 5.20
N ILE A 588 -3.60 -13.07 4.20
CA ILE A 588 -3.23 -14.49 4.14
C ILE A 588 -1.79 -14.59 3.61
N ILE A 589 -0.84 -14.70 4.54
CA ILE A 589 0.55 -14.99 4.25
C ILE A 589 0.71 -16.52 4.20
N LEU A 590 1.07 -17.07 3.04
CA LEU A 590 1.44 -18.47 2.91
C LEU A 590 2.95 -18.61 3.12
N ASP A 591 3.34 -19.28 4.20
CA ASP A 591 4.74 -19.51 4.54
C ASP A 591 5.14 -20.95 4.22
N ASN A 592 6.14 -21.08 3.35
CA ASN A 592 6.83 -22.34 3.04
C ASN A 592 8.34 -22.24 3.22
N HIS A 593 8.79 -21.13 3.80
CA HIS A 593 10.15 -20.69 4.10
C HIS A 593 11.11 -20.60 2.89
N VAL A 594 10.62 -20.52 1.65
CA VAL A 594 11.47 -20.50 0.44
C VAL A 594 10.86 -19.72 -0.74
N VAL A 595 11.69 -19.05 -1.54
CA VAL A 595 11.24 -18.47 -2.82
C VAL A 595 11.06 -19.59 -3.86
N ALA A 596 9.95 -20.34 -3.76
CA ALA A 596 9.78 -21.63 -4.43
C ALA A 596 9.87 -21.54 -5.96
N MET A 597 9.15 -20.61 -6.61
CA MET A 597 9.08 -20.52 -8.08
C MET A 597 10.43 -20.26 -8.77
N THR A 598 11.37 -19.61 -8.08
CA THR A 598 12.67 -19.20 -8.64
C THR A 598 13.80 -20.19 -8.36
N GLY A 599 13.53 -21.30 -7.65
CA GLY A 599 14.53 -22.31 -7.31
C GLY A 599 14.69 -22.61 -5.81
N HIS A 600 13.78 -22.12 -4.96
CA HIS A 600 13.81 -22.29 -3.50
C HIS A 600 14.98 -21.57 -2.82
N GLN A 601 15.21 -20.31 -3.19
CA GLN A 601 16.13 -19.41 -2.50
C GLN A 601 15.70 -19.20 -1.03
N PRO A 602 16.65 -18.97 -0.11
CA PRO A 602 16.35 -18.65 1.28
C PRO A 602 15.62 -17.31 1.43
N THR A 603 14.87 -17.16 2.51
CA THR A 603 14.08 -15.97 2.87
C THR A 603 14.43 -15.53 4.31
N PRO A 604 14.00 -14.34 4.77
CA PRO A 604 14.12 -13.98 6.19
C PRO A 604 13.45 -14.98 7.15
N GLY A 605 12.42 -15.72 6.70
CA GLY A 605 11.82 -16.83 7.45
C GLY A 605 12.66 -18.13 7.42
N SER A 606 13.58 -18.29 6.48
CA SER A 606 14.29 -19.56 6.26
C SER A 606 15.58 -19.74 7.09
N GLY A 607 15.99 -18.74 7.88
CA GLY A 607 17.15 -18.82 8.77
C GLY A 607 18.51 -19.08 8.08
N LYS A 608 18.66 -18.75 6.79
CA LYS A 608 19.91 -18.95 6.04
C LYS A 608 20.22 -17.77 5.12
N THR A 609 21.51 -17.50 4.90
CA THR A 609 21.97 -16.53 3.91
C THR A 609 22.13 -17.17 2.53
N ALA A 610 22.33 -16.35 1.49
CA ALA A 610 22.73 -16.81 0.16
C ALA A 610 24.09 -17.55 0.13
N LEU A 611 24.92 -17.43 1.18
CA LEU A 611 26.18 -18.17 1.34
C LEU A 611 25.98 -19.52 2.07
N GLY A 612 24.74 -19.90 2.39
CA GLY A 612 24.41 -21.11 3.12
C GLY A 612 24.70 -21.04 4.63
N THR A 613 25.25 -19.93 5.13
CA THR A 613 25.46 -19.71 6.57
C THR A 613 24.12 -19.50 7.29
N ASN A 614 24.06 -19.89 8.57
CA ASN A 614 22.88 -19.68 9.40
C ASN A 614 22.65 -18.17 9.62
N ALA A 615 21.38 -17.77 9.66
CA ALA A 615 20.90 -16.41 9.91
C ALA A 615 19.75 -16.44 10.92
N LYS A 616 19.39 -15.27 11.47
CA LYS A 616 18.21 -15.16 12.34
C LYS A 616 16.94 -15.42 11.51
N ILE A 617 16.12 -16.37 11.96
CA ILE A 617 14.74 -16.56 11.47
C ILE A 617 13.90 -15.37 11.94
N ILE A 618 13.19 -14.73 11.02
CA ILE A 618 12.24 -13.65 11.32
C ILE A 618 10.82 -14.23 11.33
N GLY A 619 10.19 -14.26 12.50
CA GLY A 619 8.81 -14.75 12.65
C GLY A 619 7.81 -13.79 12.01
N LEU A 620 7.05 -14.27 11.02
CA LEU A 620 6.00 -13.49 10.34
C LEU A 620 4.95 -12.94 11.32
N ARG A 621 4.64 -13.69 12.40
CA ARG A 621 3.71 -13.28 13.46
C ARG A 621 4.18 -12.01 14.16
N ASP A 622 5.45 -11.97 14.54
CA ASP A 622 6.00 -10.89 15.35
C ASP A 622 6.12 -9.61 14.52
N VAL A 623 6.47 -9.76 13.24
CA VAL A 623 6.39 -8.68 12.24
C VAL A 623 4.96 -8.19 12.08
N ALA A 624 3.98 -9.08 11.88
CA ALA A 624 2.59 -8.69 11.70
C ALA A 624 2.00 -7.95 12.92
N LYS A 625 2.34 -8.38 14.14
CA LYS A 625 1.96 -7.67 15.37
C LYS A 625 2.71 -6.35 15.54
N GLY A 626 4.01 -6.32 15.23
CA GLY A 626 4.82 -5.09 15.25
C GLY A 626 4.36 -4.02 14.26
N LEU A 627 3.66 -4.41 13.18
CA LEU A 627 3.02 -3.52 12.21
C LEU A 627 1.58 -3.12 12.58
N GLY A 628 1.13 -3.42 13.81
CA GLY A 628 -0.13 -2.93 14.37
C GLY A 628 -1.37 -3.81 14.13
N ILE A 629 -1.18 -5.14 13.96
CA ILE A 629 -2.31 -6.09 13.80
C ILE A 629 -2.52 -6.92 15.06
N ASP A 630 -3.69 -6.80 15.69
CA ASP A 630 -3.98 -7.49 16.96
C ASP A 630 -4.25 -9.02 16.81
N LYS A 631 -5.05 -9.41 15.81
CA LYS A 631 -5.57 -10.78 15.59
C LYS A 631 -4.74 -11.48 14.47
N VAL A 632 -3.77 -12.30 14.87
CA VAL A 632 -2.77 -13.01 14.02
C VAL A 632 -2.57 -14.51 14.40
N GLU A 633 -3.22 -15.50 13.73
CA GLU A 633 -2.93 -16.95 13.97
C GLU A 633 -1.88 -17.43 12.98
N VAL A 634 -1.19 -18.48 13.40
CA VAL A 634 -0.58 -19.49 12.53
C VAL A 634 -1.54 -20.69 12.43
N VAL A 635 -1.69 -21.32 11.26
CA VAL A 635 -2.28 -22.67 11.13
C VAL A 635 -1.50 -23.49 10.11
N ASP A 636 -1.55 -24.81 10.25
CA ASP A 636 -1.07 -25.76 9.25
C ASP A 636 -2.17 -25.95 8.17
N PRO A 637 -1.89 -25.64 6.88
CA PRO A 637 -2.86 -25.81 5.79
C PRO A 637 -3.25 -27.26 5.50
N TYR A 638 -2.55 -28.26 6.06
CA TYR A 638 -2.98 -29.66 5.96
C TYR A 638 -3.96 -30.06 7.06
N ASP A 639 -4.14 -29.29 8.14
CA ASP A 639 -5.31 -29.44 9.02
C ASP A 639 -6.47 -28.62 8.45
N VAL A 640 -7.30 -29.28 7.63
CA VAL A 640 -8.45 -28.67 6.99
C VAL A 640 -9.50 -28.27 8.03
N LYS A 641 -9.58 -28.99 9.16
CA LYS A 641 -10.61 -28.78 10.19
C LYS A 641 -10.31 -27.56 11.04
N GLU A 642 -9.10 -27.44 11.59
CA GLU A 642 -8.71 -26.24 12.34
C GLU A 642 -8.63 -25.03 11.41
N THR A 643 -8.05 -25.18 10.22
CA THR A 643 -8.09 -24.12 9.20
C THR A 643 -9.54 -23.64 8.99
N THR A 644 -10.51 -24.55 8.80
CA THR A 644 -11.92 -24.19 8.55
C THR A 644 -12.68 -23.67 9.78
N LYS A 645 -12.42 -24.16 11.00
CA LYS A 645 -12.97 -23.59 12.25
C LYS A 645 -12.54 -22.14 12.35
N VAL A 646 -11.23 -21.93 12.29
CA VAL A 646 -10.63 -20.61 12.37
C VAL A 646 -11.11 -19.76 11.18
N MET A 647 -11.42 -20.35 10.01
CA MET A 647 -12.04 -19.63 8.87
C MET A 647 -13.36 -18.93 9.17
N ARG A 648 -14.03 -19.23 10.27
CA ARG A 648 -15.24 -18.52 10.68
C ARG A 648 -14.96 -17.33 11.61
N GLU A 649 -13.88 -17.33 12.39
CA GLU A 649 -13.65 -16.26 13.39
C GLU A 649 -13.34 -14.88 12.80
N ILE A 650 -12.56 -14.79 11.71
CA ILE A 650 -12.31 -13.53 10.99
C ILE A 650 -13.40 -13.22 9.93
N LEU A 651 -14.41 -14.08 9.74
CA LEU A 651 -15.67 -13.62 9.12
C LEU A 651 -16.31 -12.55 9.99
N ASP A 652 -16.47 -12.87 11.28
CA ASP A 652 -17.21 -12.04 12.22
C ASP A 652 -16.37 -10.86 12.74
N TYR A 653 -15.05 -11.01 12.87
CA TYR A 653 -14.15 -9.93 13.31
C TYR A 653 -14.10 -8.75 12.33
N GLN A 654 -14.45 -7.56 12.84
CA GLN A 654 -14.36 -6.29 12.13
C GLN A 654 -13.03 -5.59 12.45
N GLY A 655 -12.25 -5.27 11.42
CA GLY A 655 -10.93 -4.64 11.51
C GLY A 655 -9.83 -5.40 10.77
N PRO A 656 -8.61 -4.83 10.70
CA PRO A 656 -7.45 -5.44 10.04
C PRO A 656 -6.98 -6.71 10.78
N SER A 657 -6.51 -7.71 10.05
CA SER A 657 -6.21 -9.06 10.62
C SER A 657 -5.21 -9.85 9.75
N VAL A 658 -4.39 -10.73 10.35
CA VAL A 658 -3.34 -11.50 9.62
C VAL A 658 -3.41 -13.00 9.89
N ILE A 659 -2.93 -13.75 8.89
CA ILE A 659 -3.22 -15.16 8.67
C ILE A 659 -1.97 -15.83 8.13
N ILE A 660 -1.20 -16.51 8.99
CA ILE A 660 0.03 -17.19 8.56
C ILE A 660 -0.28 -18.67 8.36
N SER A 661 -0.19 -19.15 7.12
CA SER A 661 -0.43 -20.54 6.73
C SER A 661 0.91 -21.22 6.54
N GLU A 662 1.38 -21.94 7.56
CA GLU A 662 2.77 -22.34 7.69
C GLU A 662 2.93 -23.83 7.36
N ARG A 663 3.67 -24.16 6.30
CA ARG A 663 4.05 -25.52 5.92
C ARG A 663 5.29 -25.50 5.01
N PRO A 664 6.43 -26.10 5.39
CA PRO A 664 7.60 -26.20 4.53
C PRO A 664 7.28 -26.72 3.13
N CYS A 665 7.91 -26.16 2.09
CA CYS A 665 7.65 -26.56 0.70
C CYS A 665 7.81 -28.09 0.51
N PRO A 666 6.81 -28.82 -0.04
CA PRO A 666 6.90 -30.26 -0.24
C PRO A 666 8.15 -30.72 -1.00
N LEU A 667 8.66 -29.91 -1.94
CA LEU A 667 9.87 -30.18 -2.71
C LEU A 667 11.20 -30.07 -1.91
N LYS A 668 11.12 -29.82 -0.60
CA LYS A 668 12.25 -29.72 0.33
C LYS A 668 12.21 -30.74 1.48
N ILE A 669 11.19 -31.58 1.54
CA ILE A 669 10.98 -32.60 2.58
C ILE A 669 10.84 -33.99 1.95
N GLU A 670 10.94 -35.04 2.77
CA GLU A 670 10.73 -36.41 2.29
C GLU A 670 9.24 -36.69 2.03
N LYS A 671 8.96 -37.64 1.14
CA LYS A 671 7.58 -38.06 0.82
C LYS A 671 6.98 -38.85 1.99
N GLY A 672 5.74 -38.52 2.36
CA GLY A 672 4.92 -39.39 3.22
C GLY A 672 4.44 -40.65 2.48
N PRO A 673 3.84 -41.62 3.19
CA PRO A 673 3.27 -42.81 2.57
C PRO A 673 2.22 -42.45 1.50
N VAL A 674 2.22 -43.20 0.39
CA VAL A 674 1.26 -43.00 -0.70
C VAL A 674 -0.18 -43.18 -0.17
N ARG A 675 -1.14 -42.54 -0.84
CA ARG A 675 -2.57 -42.71 -0.56
C ARG A 675 -3.21 -43.58 -1.64
N GLU A 676 -4.04 -44.53 -1.22
CA GLU A 676 -4.84 -45.38 -2.11
C GLU A 676 -6.32 -45.00 -2.09
N VAL A 677 -7.08 -45.50 -3.06
CA VAL A 677 -8.53 -45.28 -3.18
C VAL A 677 -9.25 -46.62 -3.06
N LEU A 678 -10.10 -46.70 -2.04
CA LEU A 678 -10.82 -47.92 -1.66
C LEU A 678 -12.04 -48.18 -2.58
N GLU A 679 -12.70 -49.33 -2.40
CA GLU A 679 -13.85 -49.73 -3.23
C GLU A 679 -15.12 -48.90 -2.96
N GLU A 680 -15.21 -48.26 -1.79
CA GLU A 680 -16.28 -47.36 -1.39
C GLU A 680 -16.30 -46.03 -2.19
N CYS A 681 -15.32 -45.80 -3.06
CA CYS A 681 -15.22 -44.57 -3.86
C CYS A 681 -16.24 -44.53 -5.02
N ASN A 682 -17.32 -43.78 -4.84
CA ASN A 682 -18.40 -43.60 -5.82
C ASN A 682 -18.12 -42.61 -6.98
N SER A 683 -16.85 -42.26 -7.25
CA SER A 683 -16.43 -41.29 -8.28
C SER A 683 -17.10 -39.89 -8.22
N CYS A 684 -17.59 -39.45 -7.04
CA CYS A 684 -18.17 -38.11 -6.86
C CYS A 684 -17.23 -36.96 -7.32
N GLY A 685 -15.91 -37.19 -7.23
CA GLY A 685 -14.89 -36.32 -7.82
C GLY A 685 -14.54 -35.08 -7.00
N VAL A 686 -14.96 -34.97 -5.73
CA VAL A 686 -14.60 -33.82 -4.84
C VAL A 686 -13.07 -33.62 -4.77
N CYS A 687 -12.32 -34.71 -4.63
CA CYS A 687 -10.86 -34.74 -4.61
C CYS A 687 -10.18 -34.14 -5.87
N VAL A 688 -10.86 -34.15 -7.02
CA VAL A 688 -10.33 -33.67 -8.33
C VAL A 688 -10.97 -32.35 -8.77
N LYS A 689 -12.28 -32.18 -8.55
CA LYS A 689 -13.09 -31.05 -9.04
C LYS A 689 -13.24 -29.90 -8.03
N VAL A 690 -12.94 -30.14 -6.75
CA VAL A 690 -13.03 -29.13 -5.68
C VAL A 690 -11.67 -28.95 -5.00
N PHE A 691 -11.03 -30.03 -4.56
CA PHE A 691 -9.69 -29.98 -3.95
C PHE A 691 -8.56 -29.82 -4.99
N GLY A 692 -8.71 -30.40 -6.18
CA GLY A 692 -7.81 -30.14 -7.31
C GLY A 692 -6.41 -30.73 -7.21
N CYS A 693 -6.23 -31.85 -6.49
CA CYS A 693 -4.92 -32.46 -6.34
C CYS A 693 -4.41 -33.05 -7.67
N PRO A 694 -3.24 -32.62 -8.20
CA PRO A 694 -2.73 -33.07 -9.50
C PRO A 694 -2.25 -34.53 -9.52
N ALA A 695 -2.13 -35.17 -8.36
CA ALA A 695 -1.80 -36.59 -8.22
C ALA A 695 -3.04 -37.50 -8.30
N ILE A 696 -4.25 -36.95 -8.44
CA ILE A 696 -5.51 -37.68 -8.43
C ILE A 696 -6.23 -37.52 -9.77
N SER A 697 -6.51 -38.64 -10.43
CA SER A 697 -7.34 -38.71 -11.63
C SER A 697 -8.75 -39.24 -11.30
N LEU A 698 -9.67 -39.16 -12.26
CA LEU A 698 -11.05 -39.62 -12.10
C LEU A 698 -11.42 -40.54 -13.28
N THR A 699 -11.72 -41.80 -12.99
CA THR A 699 -12.23 -42.76 -13.98
C THR A 699 -13.75 -42.88 -13.89
N ALA A 700 -14.36 -43.62 -14.83
CA ALA A 700 -15.79 -43.89 -14.82
C ALA A 700 -16.26 -44.70 -13.59
N ALA A 701 -15.34 -45.37 -12.88
CA ALA A 701 -15.65 -46.18 -11.70
C ALA A 701 -15.26 -45.51 -10.38
N ARG A 702 -14.05 -44.94 -10.28
CA ARG A 702 -13.51 -44.35 -9.03
C ARG A 702 -12.47 -43.25 -9.30
N ALA A 703 -12.02 -42.58 -8.25
CA ALA A 703 -10.77 -41.82 -8.30
C ALA A 703 -9.56 -42.78 -8.30
N GLU A 704 -8.44 -42.35 -8.87
CA GLU A 704 -7.17 -43.09 -8.85
C GLU A 704 -6.02 -42.14 -8.50
N ILE A 705 -4.98 -42.64 -7.81
CA ILE A 705 -3.88 -41.81 -7.31
C ILE A 705 -2.56 -42.32 -7.90
N ASP A 706 -1.79 -41.43 -8.54
CA ASP A 706 -0.47 -41.76 -9.07
C ASP A 706 0.57 -41.75 -7.93
N PRO A 707 1.23 -42.89 -7.60
CA PRO A 707 2.23 -42.95 -6.53
C PRO A 707 3.47 -42.07 -6.82
N ASN A 708 3.77 -41.79 -8.08
CA ASN A 708 4.91 -40.96 -8.48
C ASN A 708 4.64 -39.48 -8.22
N LEU A 709 3.39 -39.03 -8.42
CA LEU A 709 2.95 -37.65 -8.16
C LEU A 709 2.49 -37.44 -6.72
N CYS A 710 2.08 -38.50 -6.01
CA CYS A 710 1.66 -38.43 -4.61
C CYS A 710 2.83 -38.03 -3.69
N TRP A 711 2.57 -37.16 -2.71
CA TRP A 711 3.52 -36.74 -1.67
C TRP A 711 3.11 -37.18 -0.25
N GLY A 712 2.02 -37.95 -0.11
CA GLY A 712 1.56 -38.48 1.17
C GLY A 712 1.03 -37.43 2.15
N CYS A 713 0.48 -36.32 1.66
CA CYS A 713 0.05 -35.18 2.49
C CYS A 713 -1.19 -35.43 3.37
N GLY A 714 -1.96 -36.50 3.12
CA GLY A 714 -3.18 -36.87 3.86
C GLY A 714 -4.39 -35.93 3.74
N VAL A 715 -4.24 -34.74 3.16
CA VAL A 715 -5.34 -33.78 2.96
C VAL A 715 -6.47 -34.39 2.12
N CYS A 716 -6.15 -35.25 1.16
CA CYS A 716 -7.13 -35.96 0.33
C CYS A 716 -8.00 -36.97 1.11
N GLU A 717 -7.54 -37.46 2.27
CA GLU A 717 -8.33 -38.29 3.18
C GLU A 717 -9.40 -37.42 3.87
N GLN A 718 -8.99 -36.28 4.44
CA GLN A 718 -9.87 -35.34 5.17
C GLN A 718 -10.98 -34.70 4.33
N VAL A 719 -10.78 -34.56 3.01
CA VAL A 719 -11.77 -33.96 2.08
C VAL A 719 -12.58 -35.02 1.31
N CYS A 720 -12.45 -36.30 1.64
CA CYS A 720 -13.25 -37.37 1.03
C CYS A 720 -14.56 -37.57 1.80
N PRO A 721 -15.74 -37.21 1.26
CA PRO A 721 -17.02 -37.33 1.99
C PRO A 721 -17.54 -38.77 2.14
N PHE A 722 -16.71 -39.78 1.85
CA PHE A 722 -17.01 -41.21 1.91
C PHE A 722 -15.88 -42.04 2.56
N ASP A 723 -14.87 -41.40 3.18
CA ASP A 723 -13.72 -42.03 3.85
C ASP A 723 -12.94 -43.07 3.00
N ALA A 724 -13.08 -42.98 1.67
CA ALA A 724 -12.63 -43.93 0.66
C ALA A 724 -11.21 -43.64 0.11
N ILE A 725 -10.42 -42.86 0.84
CA ILE A 725 -9.00 -42.58 0.56
C ILE A 725 -8.24 -42.79 1.86
N ARG A 726 -7.15 -43.58 1.86
CA ARG A 726 -6.35 -43.89 3.07
C ARG A 726 -4.85 -44.02 2.78
N SER A 727 -4.04 -43.90 3.82
CA SER A 727 -2.61 -44.25 3.85
C SER A 727 -2.36 -45.72 3.48
N THR A 728 -1.39 -46.00 2.62
CA THR A 728 -0.94 -47.37 2.29
C THR A 728 0.04 -47.95 3.33
N GLY A 729 -0.04 -47.50 4.58
CA GLY A 729 0.91 -47.78 5.67
C GLY A 729 0.69 -46.88 6.88
#